data_AF-A0A540WZL6-F1
#
_entry.id   AF-A0A540WZL6-F1
#
_cell.length_a   1.000
_cell.length_b   1.000
_cell.length_c   1.000
_cell.angle_alpha   90.00
_cell.angle_beta   90.00
_cell.angle_gamma   90.00
#
_symmetry.space_group_name_H-M   'P 1'
#
loop_
_entity.id
_entity.type
_entity.pdbx_description
1 polymer ?
#
loop_
_entity_poly.entity_id
_entity_poly.type
_entity_poly.pdbx_seq_one_letter_code
_entity_poly.pdbx_strand_id
1 'polypeptide(L)'
;MRSVVLSVVVAFLAACGTGPEETTAQALDVQRSAVNITVEDQIVTRLPSASGATLGYSEYLPPGYLTSTQSYPVIIHLNGMGELGRATTEAELYAITTRHGALANIRASATWKTYFGNKQVMVFTPQSLDNYSPAELRPFVQFIVANYRVDPTRVYLTGLSMGGWGTWRYANLYGAELAAIAPFATNIGAPGNTLTTLKDVPIWASSSYNEIAAQQAWLVSYTKNYDVSQVVNISNTSQKLTYLFDKTTKQWTSQAGAVSTGTAIARFIVIPGSDHTGWSESYGTQAFWDWMLAQQRGTTPPPPTQYTLTVNSGAGDGQYVSGTQVTLTADAPAPGYVFDQWTGATVASTTSATTTLTMPATATTVTATYRVSSPTQYTLTVNSGAGDGQYTSGTQVTLTADAPASGYVFDKWTGATVANLTSATTTLTMPAAATTVTATYRVSSSGLPITTEDQLVGRLTSATGAPYAYAEYLPPGYLTSPTTTYPLVLQLHDSGEMGTTSTEAQLVEMVSRYGPLKLIRDNATWKAYFGTKQAMVFAPRASANWDATQLNALVDFLIANYRVDPSRIYVTGRVLGGSGAWNYGHSHGNRIAALAPVGANLGGPGPALTQLVNVPVWMVDSWQTADAWTAQHSWLRGLTKAYGWDQYLTFAAPAATLTYVFNATNDTWSTQTGAHGAGTSPLRFTVHPQGTDFGTPTYEAVAFWDWMFAQQRQAGFFHPRLN
;
A
#
# COMPACT_ATOMS: atom_id res chain seq x y z
N MET A 1 -64.39 8.41 -3.16
CA MET A 1 -64.26 7.48 -4.30
C MET A 1 -62.83 7.52 -4.80
N ARG A 2 -62.15 6.37 -4.70
CA ARG A 2 -60.96 5.88 -5.42
C ARG A 2 -59.73 6.80 -5.55
N SER A 3 -58.76 6.52 -4.68
CA SER A 3 -57.33 6.66 -4.89
C SER A 3 -56.88 5.89 -6.14
N VAL A 4 -56.03 6.50 -6.98
CA VAL A 4 -55.19 5.79 -7.95
C VAL A 4 -53.75 6.25 -7.69
N VAL A 5 -52.94 5.29 -7.25
CA VAL A 5 -51.50 5.41 -7.02
C VAL A 5 -50.81 5.41 -8.38
N LEU A 6 -50.04 6.46 -8.66
CA LEU A 6 -49.14 6.51 -9.82
C LEU A 6 -47.80 5.90 -9.39
N SER A 7 -47.55 4.65 -9.79
CA SER A 7 -46.26 3.99 -9.62
C SER A 7 -45.23 4.61 -10.56
N VAL A 8 -44.33 5.43 -10.02
CA VAL A 8 -43.12 5.87 -10.72
C VAL A 8 -42.08 4.75 -10.62
N VAL A 9 -41.82 4.09 -11.76
CA VAL A 9 -40.68 3.20 -11.93
C VAL A 9 -39.41 4.07 -11.99
N VAL A 10 -38.64 4.07 -10.91
CA VAL A 10 -37.29 4.65 -10.89
C VAL A 10 -36.37 3.68 -11.62
N ALA A 11 -36.02 4.00 -12.86
CA ALA A 11 -34.93 3.33 -13.57
C ALA A 11 -33.59 3.78 -12.95
N PHE A 12 -32.79 2.82 -12.48
CA PHE A 12 -31.46 3.03 -11.95
C PHE A 12 -30.53 3.64 -13.02
N LEU A 13 -30.32 4.96 -12.96
CA LEU A 13 -29.18 5.65 -13.56
C LEU A 13 -28.02 5.59 -12.55
N ALA A 14 -27.22 4.52 -12.62
CA ALA A 14 -25.92 4.47 -11.96
C ALA A 14 -24.89 5.18 -12.87
N ALA A 15 -24.72 6.49 -12.72
CA ALA A 15 -23.67 7.24 -13.39
C ALA A 15 -22.56 7.58 -12.38
N CYS A 16 -21.43 6.88 -12.55
CA CYS A 16 -20.20 6.94 -11.77
C CYS A 16 -19.64 8.36 -11.65
N GLY A 17 -19.20 8.71 -10.43
CA GLY A 17 -18.67 10.02 -10.07
C GLY A 17 -17.32 10.35 -10.71
N THR A 18 -17.05 11.65 -10.78
CA THR A 18 -15.82 12.28 -11.29
C THR A 18 -14.68 12.14 -10.29
N GLY A 19 -13.63 11.38 -10.63
CA GLY A 19 -12.37 11.32 -9.88
C GLY A 19 -11.40 12.45 -10.28
N PRO A 20 -10.39 12.76 -9.44
CA PRO A 20 -9.47 13.88 -9.63
C PRO A 20 -8.52 13.67 -10.84
N GLU A 21 -8.08 14.79 -11.42
CA GLU A 21 -7.08 14.83 -12.51
C GLU A 21 -5.71 14.30 -12.03
N GLU A 22 -5.08 13.45 -12.84
CA GLU A 22 -3.73 12.92 -12.60
C GLU A 22 -2.71 13.44 -13.63
N THR A 23 -1.49 13.68 -13.13
CA THR A 23 -0.39 14.45 -13.74
C THR A 23 0.37 13.76 -14.89
N THR A 24 1.11 14.55 -15.68
CA THR A 24 1.78 14.17 -16.94
C THR A 24 3.13 13.40 -16.83
N ALA A 25 3.23 12.35 -17.66
CA ALA A 25 4.37 11.73 -18.35
C ALA A 25 5.73 11.45 -17.67
N GLN A 26 5.98 10.17 -17.36
CA GLN A 26 7.31 9.52 -17.40
C GLN A 26 7.37 8.50 -18.56
N ALA A 27 8.56 8.32 -19.14
CA ALA A 27 8.85 7.36 -20.20
C ALA A 27 8.82 5.91 -19.67
N LEU A 28 8.59 4.95 -20.57
CA LEU A 28 8.51 3.51 -20.31
C LEU A 28 9.76 3.02 -19.56
N ASP A 29 9.62 2.70 -18.26
CA ASP A 29 10.70 2.13 -17.44
C ASP A 29 10.85 0.63 -17.73
N VAL A 30 12.10 0.20 -17.97
CA VAL A 30 12.46 -1.13 -18.46
C VAL A 30 12.94 -1.99 -17.27
N GLN A 31 12.07 -2.20 -16.28
CA GLN A 31 12.29 -3.24 -15.27
C GLN A 31 11.91 -4.60 -15.89
N ARG A 32 12.90 -5.29 -16.49
CA ARG A 32 12.71 -6.68 -16.96
C ARG A 32 12.45 -7.59 -15.77
N SER A 33 11.23 -8.09 -15.65
CA SER A 33 10.93 -9.23 -14.78
C SER A 33 11.15 -10.50 -15.60
N ALA A 34 11.93 -11.46 -15.09
CA ALA A 34 12.23 -12.70 -15.79
C ALA A 34 10.99 -13.61 -15.91
N VAL A 35 10.03 -13.26 -16.77
CA VAL A 35 8.90 -14.14 -17.10
C VAL A 35 9.45 -15.33 -17.89
N ASN A 36 9.35 -16.52 -17.33
CA ASN A 36 9.78 -17.73 -18.01
C ASN A 36 8.71 -18.16 -19.02
N ILE A 37 8.99 -17.93 -20.31
CA ILE A 37 8.12 -18.32 -21.42
C ILE A 37 8.60 -19.67 -21.95
N THR A 38 7.89 -20.73 -21.57
CA THR A 38 8.20 -22.11 -21.94
C THR A 38 7.16 -22.75 -22.85
N VAL A 39 6.10 -21.99 -23.17
CA VAL A 39 4.88 -22.50 -23.78
C VAL A 39 4.42 -21.53 -24.87
N GLU A 40 4.00 -22.09 -26.00
CA GLU A 40 3.33 -21.39 -27.11
C GLU A 40 2.13 -22.22 -27.60
N ASP A 41 1.34 -21.64 -28.50
CA ASP A 41 0.15 -22.26 -29.11
C ASP A 41 -0.85 -22.83 -28.08
N GLN A 42 -0.96 -22.20 -26.93
CA GLN A 42 -2.00 -22.48 -25.95
C GLN A 42 -2.20 -21.27 -25.06
N ILE A 43 -3.34 -21.24 -24.36
CA ILE A 43 -3.62 -20.18 -23.40
C ILE A 43 -2.92 -20.52 -22.09
N VAL A 44 -2.09 -19.60 -21.60
CA VAL A 44 -1.42 -19.68 -20.30
C VAL A 44 -1.99 -18.60 -19.41
N THR A 45 -2.21 -18.92 -18.14
CA THR A 45 -2.74 -17.97 -17.15
C THR A 45 -1.71 -17.78 -16.06
N ARG A 46 -1.50 -16.52 -15.63
CA ARG A 46 -0.49 -16.16 -14.65
C ARG A 46 -1.08 -15.23 -13.59
N LEU A 47 -0.95 -15.62 -12.33
CA LEU A 47 -1.23 -14.72 -11.21
C LEU A 47 -0.13 -13.63 -11.11
N PRO A 48 -0.43 -12.47 -10.48
CA PRO A 48 0.58 -11.42 -10.25
C PRO A 48 1.83 -11.95 -9.54
N SER A 49 1.64 -12.79 -8.51
CA SER A 49 2.72 -13.41 -7.74
C SER A 49 3.62 -14.33 -8.56
N ALA A 50 3.11 -14.91 -9.65
CA ALA A 50 3.85 -15.84 -10.50
C ALA A 50 4.61 -15.15 -11.64
N SER A 51 4.20 -13.94 -12.04
CA SER A 51 4.73 -13.24 -13.23
C SER A 51 5.45 -11.93 -12.92
N GLY A 52 5.22 -11.33 -11.75
CA GLY A 52 5.67 -9.98 -11.42
C GLY A 52 4.85 -8.86 -12.11
N ALA A 53 3.81 -9.23 -12.87
CA ALA A 53 2.89 -8.25 -13.46
C ALA A 53 2.01 -7.60 -12.38
N THR A 54 1.56 -6.37 -12.63
CA THR A 54 0.62 -5.65 -11.74
C THR A 54 -0.76 -6.31 -11.69
N LEU A 55 -1.16 -7.00 -12.76
CA LEU A 55 -2.45 -7.67 -12.90
C LEU A 55 -2.26 -9.15 -13.21
N GLY A 56 -3.21 -9.98 -12.74
CA GLY A 56 -3.31 -11.35 -13.21
C GLY A 56 -3.87 -11.36 -14.62
N TYR A 57 -3.33 -12.20 -15.50
CA TYR A 57 -3.73 -12.22 -16.90
C TYR A 57 -3.70 -13.63 -17.49
N SER A 58 -4.46 -13.80 -18.57
CA SER A 58 -4.23 -14.90 -19.51
C SER A 58 -3.60 -14.38 -20.79
N GLU A 59 -2.73 -15.21 -21.37
CA GLU A 59 -1.99 -14.94 -22.59
C GLU A 59 -2.15 -16.06 -23.60
N TYR A 60 -2.00 -15.72 -24.88
CA TYR A 60 -1.77 -16.67 -25.97
C TYR A 60 -0.60 -16.17 -26.81
N LEU A 61 0.39 -17.03 -27.01
CA LEU A 61 1.54 -16.79 -27.88
C LEU A 61 1.41 -17.65 -29.14
N PRO A 62 1.63 -17.11 -30.35
CA PRO A 62 1.40 -17.84 -31.59
C PRO A 62 2.40 -18.99 -31.78
N PRO A 63 2.07 -20.03 -32.58
CA PRO A 63 3.01 -21.08 -32.94
C PRO A 63 4.31 -20.51 -33.53
N GLY A 64 5.45 -21.09 -33.15
CA GLY A 64 6.78 -20.67 -33.58
C GLY A 64 7.38 -19.51 -32.79
N TYR A 65 6.67 -18.95 -31.81
CA TYR A 65 7.21 -17.92 -30.91
C TYR A 65 8.54 -18.35 -30.28
N LEU A 66 8.61 -19.47 -29.56
CA LEU A 66 9.78 -19.95 -28.82
C LEU A 66 11.02 -20.14 -29.70
N THR A 67 10.83 -20.41 -30.99
CA THR A 67 11.91 -20.67 -31.94
C THR A 67 12.28 -19.47 -32.81
N SER A 68 11.45 -18.43 -32.82
CA SER A 68 11.63 -17.22 -33.63
C SER A 68 12.20 -16.05 -32.82
N THR A 69 12.89 -15.14 -33.51
CA THR A 69 13.34 -13.85 -32.96
C THR A 69 12.45 -12.68 -33.41
N GLN A 70 11.36 -12.96 -34.13
CA GLN A 70 10.46 -11.94 -34.67
C GLN A 70 9.70 -11.19 -33.57
N SER A 71 9.40 -9.91 -33.82
CA SER A 71 8.43 -9.12 -33.04
C SER A 71 7.01 -9.30 -33.57
N TYR A 72 6.06 -9.41 -32.64
CA TYR A 72 4.68 -9.78 -32.94
C TYR A 72 3.71 -8.63 -32.63
N PRO A 73 2.65 -8.44 -33.44
CA PRO A 73 1.51 -7.62 -33.05
C PRO A 73 0.92 -8.14 -31.74
N VAL A 74 0.32 -7.26 -30.95
CA VAL A 74 -0.29 -7.61 -29.66
C VAL A 74 -1.69 -7.05 -29.52
N ILE A 75 -2.63 -7.90 -29.13
CA ILE A 75 -4.00 -7.53 -28.73
C ILE A 75 -4.09 -7.56 -27.22
N ILE A 76 -4.49 -6.44 -26.63
CA ILE A 76 -4.84 -6.35 -25.21
C ILE A 76 -6.37 -6.21 -25.13
N HIS A 77 -7.02 -7.18 -24.51
CA HIS A 77 -8.47 -7.26 -24.40
C HIS A 77 -8.92 -7.03 -22.95
N LEU A 78 -9.90 -6.15 -22.73
CA LEU A 78 -10.41 -5.78 -21.41
C LEU A 78 -11.86 -6.30 -21.24
N ASN A 79 -12.09 -7.14 -20.24
CA ASN A 79 -13.41 -7.70 -19.95
C ASN A 79 -14.38 -6.68 -19.32
N GLY A 80 -15.64 -7.06 -19.13
CA GLY A 80 -16.67 -6.21 -18.54
C GLY A 80 -16.66 -6.19 -17.03
N MET A 81 -17.65 -5.49 -16.46
CA MET A 81 -17.81 -5.32 -15.00
C MET A 81 -18.03 -6.67 -14.28
N GLY A 82 -18.62 -7.66 -14.95
CA GLY A 82 -18.87 -8.99 -14.38
C GLY A 82 -17.62 -9.86 -14.20
N GLU A 83 -16.49 -9.44 -14.77
CA GLU A 83 -15.20 -10.14 -14.72
C GLU A 83 -14.19 -9.47 -13.79
N LEU A 84 -14.53 -8.32 -13.20
CA LEU A 84 -13.67 -7.63 -12.25
C LEU A 84 -13.48 -8.44 -10.98
N GLY A 85 -12.39 -8.14 -10.27
CA GLY A 85 -12.09 -8.72 -8.97
C GLY A 85 -10.72 -9.37 -8.94
N ARG A 86 -10.52 -10.27 -7.98
CA ARG A 86 -9.22 -10.89 -7.74
C ARG A 86 -9.35 -12.40 -7.70
N ALA A 87 -9.02 -13.05 -8.82
CA ALA A 87 -8.87 -14.50 -8.84
C ALA A 87 -7.73 -14.93 -7.91
N THR A 88 -7.95 -16.02 -7.18
CA THR A 88 -6.99 -16.59 -6.23
C THR A 88 -6.21 -17.77 -6.81
N THR A 89 -6.69 -18.33 -7.92
CA THR A 89 -6.06 -19.44 -8.64
C THR A 89 -5.97 -19.16 -10.13
N GLU A 90 -5.01 -19.77 -10.83
CA GLU A 90 -4.90 -19.65 -12.29
C GLU A 90 -6.10 -20.26 -13.02
N ALA A 91 -6.72 -21.31 -12.48
CA ALA A 91 -7.92 -21.91 -13.06
C ALA A 91 -9.14 -20.97 -13.00
N GLU A 92 -9.33 -20.28 -11.87
CA GLU A 92 -10.35 -19.24 -11.73
C GLU A 92 -10.08 -18.07 -12.68
N LEU A 93 -8.84 -17.58 -12.69
CA LEU A 93 -8.42 -16.48 -13.56
C LEU A 93 -8.61 -16.84 -15.05
N TYR A 94 -8.28 -18.07 -15.44
CA TYR A 94 -8.50 -18.59 -16.79
C TYR A 94 -9.99 -18.55 -17.15
N ALA A 95 -10.86 -19.03 -16.26
CA ALA A 95 -12.30 -19.06 -16.49
C ALA A 95 -12.91 -17.66 -16.67
N ILE A 96 -12.31 -16.62 -16.07
CA ILE A 96 -12.74 -15.22 -16.15
C ILE A 96 -12.16 -14.53 -17.38
N THR A 97 -10.84 -14.57 -17.55
CA THR A 97 -10.11 -13.84 -18.60
C THR A 97 -10.38 -14.37 -20.02
N THR A 98 -10.92 -15.59 -20.14
CA THR A 98 -11.28 -16.21 -21.42
C THR A 98 -12.78 -16.19 -21.74
N ARG A 99 -13.59 -15.39 -21.03
CA ARG A 99 -15.05 -15.32 -21.29
C ARG A 99 -15.39 -14.58 -22.59
N HIS A 100 -14.61 -13.59 -22.97
CA HIS A 100 -14.87 -12.74 -24.13
C HIS A 100 -13.60 -12.49 -24.96
N GLY A 101 -13.77 -11.84 -26.11
CA GLY A 101 -12.68 -11.42 -26.99
C GLY A 101 -11.94 -12.58 -27.67
N ALA A 102 -10.69 -12.31 -28.05
CA ALA A 102 -9.88 -13.26 -28.83
C ALA A 102 -9.57 -14.55 -28.04
N LEU A 103 -9.30 -14.47 -26.73
CA LEU A 103 -9.05 -15.67 -25.93
C LEU A 103 -10.28 -16.59 -25.81
N ALA A 104 -11.50 -16.02 -25.77
CA ALA A 104 -12.72 -16.82 -25.81
C ALA A 104 -12.85 -17.57 -27.13
N ASN A 105 -12.56 -16.91 -28.25
CA ASN A 105 -12.57 -17.54 -29.58
C ASN A 105 -11.53 -18.68 -29.67
N ILE A 106 -10.29 -18.42 -29.23
CA ILE A 106 -9.20 -19.42 -29.21
C ILE A 106 -9.58 -20.62 -28.34
N ARG A 107 -10.17 -20.38 -27.17
CA ARG A 107 -10.64 -21.43 -26.25
C ARG A 107 -11.79 -22.24 -26.85
N ALA A 108 -12.71 -21.60 -27.55
CA ALA A 108 -13.95 -22.22 -28.02
C ALA A 108 -13.78 -23.05 -29.30
N SER A 109 -12.78 -22.77 -30.15
CA SER A 109 -12.66 -23.44 -31.45
C SER A 109 -11.23 -23.53 -31.99
N ALA A 110 -10.89 -24.72 -32.51
CA ALA A 110 -9.64 -24.94 -33.24
C ALA A 110 -9.50 -24.07 -34.50
N THR A 111 -10.62 -23.71 -35.15
CA THR A 111 -10.62 -22.80 -36.31
C THR A 111 -10.14 -21.41 -35.91
N TRP A 112 -10.61 -20.90 -34.76
CA TRP A 112 -10.18 -19.61 -34.24
C TRP A 112 -8.74 -19.64 -33.74
N LYS A 113 -8.34 -20.71 -33.05
CA LYS A 113 -6.93 -20.91 -32.66
C LYS A 113 -6.01 -20.88 -33.88
N THR A 114 -6.36 -21.62 -34.93
CA THR A 114 -5.63 -21.62 -36.21
C THR A 114 -5.60 -20.24 -36.86
N TYR A 115 -6.73 -19.52 -36.85
CA TYR A 115 -6.80 -18.16 -37.36
C TYR A 115 -5.81 -17.22 -36.65
N PHE A 116 -5.83 -17.14 -35.32
CA PHE A 116 -4.91 -16.27 -34.57
C PHE A 116 -3.46 -16.75 -34.65
N GLY A 117 -3.21 -18.07 -34.71
CA GLY A 117 -1.89 -18.63 -34.98
C GLY A 117 -1.34 -18.20 -36.35
N ASN A 118 -2.14 -18.27 -37.40
CA ASN A 118 -1.76 -17.83 -38.75
C ASN A 118 -1.55 -16.32 -38.85
N LYS A 119 -2.30 -15.54 -38.06
CA LYS A 119 -2.08 -14.09 -37.94
C LYS A 119 -0.80 -13.72 -37.19
N GLN A 120 -0.14 -14.69 -36.55
CA GLN A 120 1.08 -14.50 -35.77
C GLN A 120 0.91 -13.31 -34.81
N VAL A 121 -0.09 -13.39 -33.92
CA VAL A 121 -0.43 -12.32 -32.98
C VAL A 121 -0.44 -12.83 -31.55
N MET A 122 0.07 -12.03 -30.63
CA MET A 122 -0.04 -12.29 -29.19
C MET A 122 -1.33 -11.70 -28.64
N VAL A 123 -1.96 -12.37 -27.69
CA VAL A 123 -3.21 -11.91 -27.06
C VAL A 123 -3.04 -11.92 -25.55
N PHE A 124 -3.42 -10.83 -24.89
CA PHE A 124 -3.41 -10.70 -23.44
C PHE A 124 -4.77 -10.19 -22.94
N THR A 125 -5.30 -10.83 -21.89
CA THR A 125 -6.49 -10.36 -21.18
C THR A 125 -6.20 -10.28 -19.68
N PRO A 126 -5.98 -9.09 -19.10
CA PRO A 126 -5.84 -8.92 -17.66
C PRO A 126 -7.20 -8.97 -16.95
N GLN A 127 -7.18 -9.30 -15.66
CA GLN A 127 -8.29 -9.05 -14.74
C GLN A 127 -7.98 -7.80 -13.90
N SER A 128 -8.79 -6.76 -14.03
CA SER A 128 -8.72 -5.55 -13.20
C SER A 128 -9.46 -5.73 -11.87
N LEU A 129 -8.97 -5.05 -10.83
CA LEU A 129 -9.61 -5.05 -9.52
C LEU A 129 -10.86 -4.14 -9.47
N ASP A 130 -10.93 -3.11 -10.31
CA ASP A 130 -11.93 -2.05 -10.19
C ASP A 130 -12.57 -1.60 -11.52
N ASN A 131 -11.83 -0.97 -12.43
CA ASN A 131 -12.40 -0.27 -13.58
C ASN A 131 -11.41 -0.05 -14.74
N TYR A 132 -10.27 -0.75 -14.75
CA TYR A 132 -9.23 -0.58 -15.77
C TYR A 132 -8.76 0.88 -15.88
N SER A 133 -8.42 1.49 -14.74
CA SER A 133 -7.90 2.86 -14.73
C SER A 133 -6.60 2.95 -15.54
N PRO A 134 -6.28 4.10 -16.17
CA PRO A 134 -5.00 4.24 -16.88
C PRO A 134 -3.77 4.03 -15.98
N ALA A 135 -3.85 4.35 -14.70
CA ALA A 135 -2.80 4.10 -13.69
C ALA A 135 -2.58 2.61 -13.43
N GLU A 136 -3.63 1.79 -13.53
CA GLU A 136 -3.56 0.33 -13.42
C GLU A 136 -3.12 -0.32 -14.74
N LEU A 137 -3.73 0.11 -15.86
CA LEU A 137 -3.52 -0.47 -17.18
C LEU A 137 -2.16 -0.18 -17.78
N ARG A 138 -1.65 1.06 -17.68
CA ARG A 138 -0.39 1.43 -18.33
C ARG A 138 0.76 0.56 -17.84
N PRO A 139 1.04 0.42 -16.54
CA PRO A 139 2.09 -0.49 -16.06
C PRO A 139 1.97 -1.91 -16.63
N PHE A 140 0.75 -2.43 -16.81
CA PHE A 140 0.53 -3.74 -17.44
C PHE A 140 0.90 -3.76 -18.93
N VAL A 141 0.54 -2.72 -19.70
CA VAL A 141 0.98 -2.57 -21.10
C VAL A 141 2.51 -2.45 -21.18
N GLN A 142 3.13 -1.64 -20.31
CA GLN A 142 4.59 -1.49 -20.25
C GLN A 142 5.26 -2.82 -19.94
N PHE A 143 4.71 -3.59 -18.99
CA PHE A 143 5.16 -4.92 -18.66
C PHE A 143 5.13 -5.85 -19.88
N ILE A 144 4.04 -5.85 -20.67
CA ILE A 144 3.97 -6.69 -21.89
C ILE A 144 5.05 -6.28 -22.89
N VAL A 145 5.20 -4.98 -23.15
CA VAL A 145 6.20 -4.45 -24.10
C VAL A 145 7.63 -4.76 -23.65
N ALA A 146 7.91 -4.72 -22.35
CA ALA A 146 9.24 -4.96 -21.81
C ALA A 146 9.65 -6.44 -21.76
N ASN A 147 8.66 -7.34 -21.59
CA ASN A 147 8.94 -8.76 -21.31
C ASN A 147 8.58 -9.71 -22.46
N TYR A 148 7.88 -9.25 -23.49
CA TYR A 148 7.54 -10.04 -24.68
C TYR A 148 8.08 -9.36 -25.96
N ARG A 149 8.31 -10.16 -27.02
CA ARG A 149 8.69 -9.66 -28.35
C ARG A 149 7.54 -8.96 -29.05
N VAL A 150 7.24 -7.74 -28.63
CA VAL A 150 6.16 -6.89 -29.20
C VAL A 150 6.69 -6.11 -30.41
N ASP A 151 5.87 -6.01 -31.45
CA ASP A 151 6.01 -5.01 -32.50
C ASP A 151 5.39 -3.70 -32.00
N PRO A 152 6.21 -2.68 -31.66
CA PRO A 152 5.71 -1.45 -31.05
C PRO A 152 4.83 -0.63 -32.00
N THR A 153 4.82 -0.93 -33.30
CA THR A 153 3.94 -0.27 -34.26
C THR A 153 2.54 -0.89 -34.31
N ARG A 154 2.33 -2.05 -33.67
CA ARG A 154 1.12 -2.88 -33.72
C ARG A 154 0.66 -3.35 -32.34
N VAL A 155 0.47 -2.40 -31.43
CA VAL A 155 -0.20 -2.59 -30.13
C VAL A 155 -1.66 -2.20 -30.26
N TYR A 156 -2.57 -3.12 -30.00
CA TYR A 156 -4.01 -2.94 -30.16
C TYR A 156 -4.72 -3.05 -28.80
N LEU A 157 -5.70 -2.17 -28.56
CA LEU A 157 -6.48 -2.19 -27.32
C LEU A 157 -7.98 -2.29 -27.62
N THR A 158 -8.66 -3.23 -26.97
CA THR A 158 -10.09 -3.45 -27.16
C THR A 158 -10.74 -3.88 -25.86
N GLY A 159 -12.03 -3.62 -25.70
CA GLY A 159 -12.76 -4.02 -24.52
C GLY A 159 -14.26 -3.79 -24.62
N LEU A 160 -14.99 -4.44 -23.73
CA LEU A 160 -16.46 -4.38 -23.68
C LEU A 160 -16.94 -3.73 -22.38
N SER A 161 -18.03 -2.97 -22.44
CA SER A 161 -18.67 -2.36 -21.25
C SER A 161 -17.63 -1.61 -20.40
N MET A 162 -17.42 -2.00 -19.14
CA MET A 162 -16.34 -1.47 -18.28
C MET A 162 -14.94 -1.50 -18.95
N GLY A 163 -14.58 -2.58 -19.62
CA GLY A 163 -13.32 -2.67 -20.38
C GLY A 163 -13.29 -1.80 -21.63
N GLY A 164 -14.46 -1.55 -22.23
CA GLY A 164 -14.60 -0.55 -23.29
C GLY A 164 -14.32 0.85 -22.75
N TRP A 165 -14.80 1.15 -21.54
CA TRP A 165 -14.53 2.42 -20.86
C TRP A 165 -13.04 2.56 -20.52
N GLY A 166 -12.41 1.50 -20.01
CA GLY A 166 -10.96 1.43 -19.81
C GLY A 166 -10.17 1.68 -21.11
N THR A 167 -10.63 1.09 -22.23
CA THR A 167 -10.03 1.32 -23.57
C THR A 167 -10.05 2.80 -23.93
N TRP A 168 -11.19 3.47 -23.76
CA TRP A 168 -11.31 4.90 -24.01
C TRP A 168 -10.42 5.74 -23.10
N ARG A 169 -10.42 5.48 -21.79
CA ARG A 169 -9.62 6.22 -20.81
C ARG A 169 -8.12 6.09 -21.07
N TYR A 170 -7.67 4.87 -21.37
CA TYR A 170 -6.28 4.63 -21.74
C TYR A 170 -5.91 5.42 -22.99
N ALA A 171 -6.70 5.28 -24.05
CA ALA A 171 -6.38 5.87 -25.34
C ALA A 171 -6.48 7.41 -25.33
N ASN A 172 -7.29 7.99 -24.44
CA ASN A 172 -7.36 9.44 -24.27
C ASN A 172 -6.06 10.03 -23.66
N LEU A 173 -5.29 9.25 -22.90
CA LEU A 173 -4.00 9.69 -22.35
C LEU A 173 -2.81 9.20 -23.20
N TYR A 174 -2.93 7.99 -23.76
CA TYR A 174 -1.83 7.24 -24.35
C TYR A 174 -2.14 6.72 -25.75
N GLY A 175 -3.05 7.36 -26.49
CA GLY A 175 -3.48 6.92 -27.82
C GLY A 175 -2.33 6.80 -28.83
N ALA A 176 -1.29 7.62 -28.72
CA ALA A 176 -0.07 7.52 -29.52
C ALA A 176 0.70 6.20 -29.29
N GLU A 177 0.43 5.48 -28.20
CA GLU A 177 0.97 4.16 -27.91
C GLU A 177 0.19 3.03 -28.62
N LEU A 178 -0.89 3.33 -29.35
CA LEU A 178 -1.80 2.33 -29.94
C LEU A 178 -1.85 2.42 -31.47
N ALA A 179 -1.90 1.26 -32.11
CA ALA A 179 -2.06 1.12 -33.56
C ALA A 179 -3.53 1.18 -33.99
N ALA A 180 -4.45 0.76 -33.12
CA ALA A 180 -5.89 0.93 -33.25
C ALA A 180 -6.59 0.64 -31.91
N ILE A 181 -7.81 1.16 -31.76
CA ILE A 181 -8.69 0.82 -30.63
C ILE A 181 -10.04 0.29 -31.09
N ALA A 182 -10.62 -0.60 -30.28
CA ALA A 182 -11.98 -1.09 -30.48
C ALA A 182 -12.79 -1.16 -29.18
N PRO A 183 -13.42 -0.05 -28.76
CA PRO A 183 -14.26 0.01 -27.57
C PRO A 183 -15.72 -0.35 -27.89
N PHE A 184 -16.33 -1.23 -27.10
CA PHE A 184 -17.68 -1.73 -27.34
C PHE A 184 -18.64 -1.50 -26.18
N ALA A 185 -19.89 -1.15 -26.52
CA ALA A 185 -21.00 -0.98 -25.59
C ALA A 185 -20.65 -0.12 -24.36
N THR A 186 -20.04 1.04 -24.61
CA THR A 186 -19.47 1.90 -23.56
C THR A 186 -19.58 3.37 -23.93
N ASN A 187 -19.50 4.24 -22.93
CA ASN A 187 -19.25 5.66 -23.15
C ASN A 187 -17.74 6.00 -23.07
N ILE A 188 -17.37 7.19 -23.54
CA ILE A 188 -16.01 7.77 -23.38
C ILE A 188 -15.89 8.62 -22.09
N GLY A 189 -16.98 8.79 -21.32
CA GLY A 189 -17.14 9.81 -20.29
C GLY A 189 -17.56 11.17 -20.87
N ALA A 190 -17.28 12.26 -20.16
CA ALA A 190 -17.33 13.61 -20.72
C ALA A 190 -15.99 13.87 -21.43
N PRO A 191 -15.90 13.68 -22.77
CA PRO A 191 -14.63 13.90 -23.45
C PRO A 191 -14.29 15.39 -23.32
N GLY A 192 -13.00 15.71 -23.08
CA GLY A 192 -12.51 17.07 -23.20
C GLY A 192 -12.79 17.65 -24.59
N ASN A 193 -12.49 18.94 -24.78
CA ASN A 193 -12.87 19.64 -26.02
C ASN A 193 -12.37 18.98 -27.30
N THR A 194 -11.19 18.33 -27.29
CA THR A 194 -10.60 17.62 -28.45
C THR A 194 -9.81 16.39 -27.98
N LEU A 195 -9.93 15.25 -28.68
CA LEU A 195 -9.23 13.99 -28.37
C LEU A 195 -7.84 13.93 -29.04
N THR A 196 -6.93 14.83 -28.67
CA THR A 196 -5.67 15.08 -29.39
C THR A 196 -4.73 13.86 -29.48
N THR A 197 -4.67 13.06 -28.43
CA THR A 197 -3.85 11.82 -28.34
C THR A 197 -4.37 10.70 -29.25
N LEU A 198 -5.63 10.78 -29.67
CA LEU A 198 -6.28 9.85 -30.59
C LEU A 198 -6.18 10.30 -32.05
N LYS A 199 -5.56 11.45 -32.33
CA LYS A 199 -5.33 11.89 -33.72
C LYS A 199 -4.55 10.79 -34.46
N ASP A 200 -5.05 10.45 -35.65
CA ASP A 200 -4.51 9.39 -36.49
C ASP A 200 -4.57 7.95 -35.91
N VAL A 201 -5.22 7.72 -34.76
CA VAL A 201 -5.49 6.38 -34.23
C VAL A 201 -6.80 5.85 -34.83
N PRO A 202 -6.78 4.72 -35.58
CA PRO A 202 -7.99 4.10 -36.10
C PRO A 202 -8.92 3.58 -35.00
N ILE A 203 -10.23 3.78 -35.18
CA ILE A 203 -11.26 3.42 -34.20
C ILE A 203 -12.31 2.51 -34.84
N TRP A 204 -12.64 1.42 -34.16
CA TRP A 204 -13.81 0.58 -34.45
C TRP A 204 -14.66 0.42 -33.20
N ALA A 205 -15.71 1.22 -33.08
CA ALA A 205 -16.62 1.16 -31.95
C ALA A 205 -17.97 0.57 -32.36
N SER A 206 -18.67 -0.08 -31.43
CA SER A 206 -20.05 -0.52 -31.64
C SER A 206 -20.93 -0.35 -30.41
N SER A 207 -22.21 -0.08 -30.66
CA SER A 207 -23.26 0.13 -29.66
C SER A 207 -24.59 -0.38 -30.17
N SER A 208 -25.46 -0.84 -29.27
CA SER A 208 -26.89 -0.96 -29.57
C SER A 208 -27.54 0.42 -29.59
N TYR A 209 -28.58 0.59 -30.42
CA TYR A 209 -29.22 1.89 -30.65
C TYR A 209 -29.72 2.55 -29.36
N ASN A 210 -30.30 1.79 -28.43
CA ASN A 210 -30.81 2.38 -27.18
C ASN A 210 -29.70 2.82 -26.20
N GLU A 211 -28.44 2.50 -26.46
CA GLU A 211 -27.30 2.89 -25.62
C GLU A 211 -26.52 4.08 -26.18
N ILE A 212 -26.83 4.53 -27.41
CA ILE A 212 -26.01 5.48 -28.18
C ILE A 212 -25.85 6.85 -27.53
N ALA A 213 -26.78 7.27 -26.67
CA ALA A 213 -26.81 8.62 -26.10
C ALA A 213 -25.48 8.97 -25.40
N ALA A 214 -24.90 8.01 -24.69
CA ALA A 214 -23.60 8.17 -24.03
C ALA A 214 -22.41 7.75 -24.93
N GLN A 215 -22.63 6.91 -25.95
CA GLN A 215 -21.56 6.38 -26.81
C GLN A 215 -21.23 7.29 -28.00
N GLN A 216 -22.14 8.17 -28.43
CA GLN A 216 -21.92 9.07 -29.57
C GLN A 216 -21.07 10.30 -29.20
N ALA A 217 -20.77 10.53 -27.92
CA ALA A 217 -20.09 11.72 -27.43
C ALA A 217 -18.67 11.92 -28.03
N TRP A 218 -17.98 10.84 -28.38
CA TRP A 218 -16.65 10.93 -28.99
C TRP A 218 -16.69 11.35 -30.46
N LEU A 219 -17.80 11.17 -31.18
CA LEU A 219 -17.87 11.40 -32.63
C LEU A 219 -17.48 12.83 -32.97
N VAL A 220 -18.05 13.82 -32.27
CA VAL A 220 -17.73 15.24 -32.46
C VAL A 220 -16.31 15.56 -32.00
N SER A 221 -15.91 15.07 -30.81
CA SER A 221 -14.60 15.37 -30.22
C SER A 221 -13.44 14.77 -31.01
N TYR A 222 -13.66 13.67 -31.73
CA TYR A 222 -12.67 13.04 -32.59
C TYR A 222 -12.48 13.79 -33.91
N THR A 223 -13.56 14.29 -34.54
CA THR A 223 -13.42 15.05 -35.80
C THR A 223 -12.68 16.36 -35.61
N LYS A 224 -12.70 16.93 -34.40
CA LYS A 224 -11.95 18.16 -34.07
C LYS A 224 -10.44 18.03 -34.26
N ASN A 225 -9.89 16.82 -34.25
CA ASN A 225 -8.48 16.56 -34.61
C ASN A 225 -8.13 16.92 -36.07
N TYR A 226 -9.16 17.09 -36.90
CA TYR A 226 -9.09 17.37 -38.33
C TYR A 226 -9.78 18.71 -38.67
N ASP A 227 -9.90 19.61 -37.69
CA ASP A 227 -10.43 20.97 -37.84
C ASP A 227 -11.92 21.03 -38.22
N VAL A 228 -12.70 20.00 -37.89
CA VAL A 228 -14.14 19.93 -38.14
C VAL A 228 -14.90 19.49 -36.88
N SER A 229 -16.08 20.06 -36.62
CA SER A 229 -16.97 19.66 -35.53
C SER A 229 -18.29 19.18 -36.11
N GLN A 230 -18.39 17.89 -36.41
CA GLN A 230 -19.55 17.31 -37.09
C GLN A 230 -20.41 16.51 -36.12
N VAL A 231 -21.66 16.95 -35.95
CA VAL A 231 -22.69 16.18 -35.26
C VAL A 231 -23.24 15.13 -36.22
N VAL A 232 -23.24 13.87 -35.79
CA VAL A 232 -23.77 12.75 -36.58
C VAL A 232 -25.18 12.41 -36.09
N ASN A 233 -26.15 12.50 -36.98
CA ASN A 233 -27.51 12.04 -36.69
C ASN A 233 -27.58 10.53 -36.85
N ILE A 234 -27.59 9.81 -35.73
CA ILE A 234 -27.70 8.35 -35.72
C ILE A 234 -29.17 7.95 -35.87
N SER A 235 -29.48 7.10 -36.84
CA SER A 235 -30.84 6.67 -37.16
C SER A 235 -31.19 5.34 -36.50
N ASN A 236 -32.39 5.23 -35.94
CA ASN A 236 -32.95 3.94 -35.55
C ASN A 236 -33.41 3.21 -36.81
N THR A 237 -32.79 2.09 -37.15
CA THR A 237 -33.23 1.30 -38.30
C THR A 237 -33.32 -0.17 -37.93
N SER A 238 -34.03 -0.95 -38.75
CA SER A 238 -34.13 -2.40 -38.57
C SER A 238 -32.87 -3.16 -38.97
N GLN A 239 -31.89 -2.48 -39.58
CA GLN A 239 -30.63 -3.06 -40.01
C GLN A 239 -29.45 -2.39 -39.30
N LYS A 240 -28.34 -3.11 -39.20
CA LYS A 240 -27.08 -2.53 -38.72
C LYS A 240 -26.62 -1.41 -39.65
N LEU A 241 -26.13 -0.31 -39.09
CA LEU A 241 -25.45 0.74 -39.83
C LEU A 241 -24.04 0.95 -39.31
N THR A 242 -23.09 1.16 -40.22
CA THR A 242 -21.76 1.67 -39.92
C THR A 242 -21.67 3.13 -40.35
N TYR A 243 -21.29 3.99 -39.42
CA TYR A 243 -20.88 5.37 -39.67
C TYR A 243 -19.36 5.41 -39.84
N LEU A 244 -18.90 6.00 -40.94
CA LEU A 244 -17.51 6.00 -41.39
C LEU A 244 -17.01 7.44 -41.46
N PHE A 245 -15.95 7.77 -40.73
CA PHE A 245 -15.26 9.05 -40.86
C PHE A 245 -14.02 8.91 -41.72
N ASP A 246 -13.96 9.66 -42.82
CA ASP A 246 -12.78 9.75 -43.67
C ASP A 246 -12.01 11.02 -43.34
N LYS A 247 -10.74 10.87 -42.94
CA LYS A 247 -9.91 12.01 -42.50
C LYS A 247 -9.45 12.92 -43.65
N THR A 248 -9.45 12.42 -44.88
CA THR A 248 -9.04 13.17 -46.07
C THR A 248 -10.18 14.05 -46.56
N THR A 249 -11.40 13.48 -46.67
CA THR A 249 -12.59 14.27 -47.02
C THR A 249 -13.15 15.06 -45.84
N LYS A 250 -12.75 14.69 -44.61
CA LYS A 250 -13.23 15.25 -43.35
C LYS A 250 -14.75 15.13 -43.20
N GLN A 251 -15.34 14.03 -43.66
CA GLN A 251 -16.80 13.81 -43.63
C GLN A 251 -17.16 12.47 -42.99
N TRP A 252 -18.29 12.46 -42.28
CA TRP A 252 -19.01 11.23 -41.95
C TRP A 252 -19.87 10.75 -43.12
N THR A 253 -19.84 9.46 -43.38
CA THR A 253 -20.78 8.76 -44.27
C THR A 253 -21.41 7.59 -43.52
N SER A 254 -22.52 7.05 -44.02
CA SER A 254 -23.14 5.85 -43.44
C SER A 254 -23.38 4.78 -44.50
N GLN A 255 -23.25 3.53 -44.09
CA GLN A 255 -23.45 2.36 -44.94
C GLN A 255 -24.12 1.23 -44.14
N ALA A 256 -24.99 0.46 -44.79
CA ALA A 256 -25.64 -0.69 -44.17
C ALA A 256 -24.63 -1.83 -43.88
N GLY A 257 -24.84 -2.54 -42.78
CA GLY A 257 -24.01 -3.64 -42.31
C GLY A 257 -22.80 -3.20 -41.47
N ALA A 258 -21.93 -4.16 -41.12
CA ALA A 258 -20.64 -3.90 -40.51
C ALA A 258 -19.59 -3.75 -41.63
N VAL A 259 -19.07 -2.54 -41.83
CA VAL A 259 -18.13 -2.26 -42.93
C VAL A 259 -16.69 -2.43 -42.45
N SER A 260 -16.05 -3.54 -42.85
CA SER A 260 -14.68 -3.86 -42.44
C SER A 260 -13.57 -3.32 -43.32
N THR A 261 -13.88 -2.96 -44.56
CA THR A 261 -12.92 -2.51 -45.56
C THR A 261 -12.93 -0.98 -45.71
N GLY A 262 -12.01 -0.44 -46.52
CA GLY A 262 -11.95 0.99 -46.86
C GLY A 262 -11.01 1.83 -45.99
N THR A 263 -10.86 3.11 -46.36
CA THR A 263 -9.85 4.05 -45.83
C THR A 263 -10.34 4.90 -44.65
N ALA A 264 -11.61 4.75 -44.25
CA ALA A 264 -12.16 5.49 -43.12
C ALA A 264 -11.32 5.24 -41.87
N ILE A 265 -10.98 6.30 -41.14
CA ILE A 265 -10.15 6.19 -39.94
C ILE A 265 -10.98 5.80 -38.71
N ALA A 266 -12.24 6.22 -38.66
CA ALA A 266 -13.13 5.85 -37.56
C ALA A 266 -14.40 5.17 -38.10
N ARG A 267 -14.82 4.12 -37.39
CA ARG A 267 -16.00 3.32 -37.66
C ARG A 267 -16.85 3.26 -36.40
N PHE A 268 -18.11 3.62 -36.50
CA PHE A 268 -19.09 3.46 -35.43
C PHE A 268 -20.26 2.64 -35.92
N ILE A 269 -20.42 1.44 -35.36
CA ILE A 269 -21.43 0.48 -35.75
C ILE A 269 -22.59 0.55 -34.77
N VAL A 270 -23.77 0.81 -35.30
CA VAL A 270 -25.01 0.90 -34.56
C VAL A 270 -25.85 -0.34 -34.87
N ILE A 271 -26.12 -1.12 -33.83
CA ILE A 271 -26.89 -2.36 -33.88
C ILE A 271 -28.34 -2.03 -33.48
N PRO A 272 -29.36 -2.49 -34.22
CA PRO A 272 -30.75 -2.30 -33.85
C PRO A 272 -31.08 -2.91 -32.47
N GLY A 273 -31.90 -2.24 -31.68
CA GLY A 273 -32.43 -2.77 -30.41
C GLY A 273 -31.73 -2.26 -29.14
N SER A 274 -31.92 -3.01 -28.05
CA SER A 274 -31.56 -2.63 -26.68
C SER A 274 -30.53 -3.52 -26.00
N ASP A 275 -30.06 -4.57 -26.67
CA ASP A 275 -29.25 -5.58 -26.00
C ASP A 275 -27.85 -5.03 -25.70
N HIS A 276 -27.42 -5.11 -24.45
CA HIS A 276 -26.05 -4.76 -24.04
C HIS A 276 -25.07 -5.87 -24.47
N THR A 277 -24.93 -6.10 -25.77
CA THR A 277 -24.18 -7.25 -26.33
C THR A 277 -23.42 -6.89 -27.61
N GLY A 278 -23.27 -5.61 -27.92
CA GLY A 278 -22.70 -5.14 -29.20
C GLY A 278 -21.27 -5.60 -29.51
N TRP A 279 -20.56 -6.15 -28.51
CA TRP A 279 -19.24 -6.77 -28.66
C TRP A 279 -19.29 -8.18 -29.24
N SER A 280 -20.30 -8.99 -28.94
CA SER A 280 -20.36 -10.41 -29.31
C SER A 280 -20.36 -10.58 -30.83
N GLU A 281 -21.07 -9.70 -31.53
CA GLU A 281 -21.09 -9.68 -32.99
C GLU A 281 -19.76 -9.20 -33.60
N SER A 282 -19.07 -8.26 -32.97
CA SER A 282 -17.77 -7.77 -33.45
C SER A 282 -16.69 -8.84 -33.27
N TYR A 283 -16.53 -9.38 -32.06
CA TYR A 283 -15.51 -10.39 -31.76
C TYR A 283 -15.75 -11.72 -32.48
N GLY A 284 -17.00 -12.04 -32.83
CA GLY A 284 -17.35 -13.25 -33.57
C GLY A 284 -17.02 -13.22 -35.07
N THR A 285 -16.46 -12.14 -35.61
CA THR A 285 -16.20 -12.00 -37.06
C THR A 285 -14.72 -11.84 -37.38
N GLN A 286 -14.23 -12.60 -38.36
CA GLN A 286 -12.85 -12.44 -38.85
C GLN A 286 -12.62 -11.06 -39.46
N ALA A 287 -13.66 -10.49 -40.10
CA ALA A 287 -13.62 -9.17 -40.72
C ALA A 287 -13.19 -8.05 -39.73
N PHE A 288 -13.63 -8.10 -38.47
CA PHE A 288 -13.18 -7.17 -37.43
C PHE A 288 -11.69 -7.38 -37.10
N TRP A 289 -11.27 -8.62 -36.88
CA TRP A 289 -9.89 -8.94 -36.55
C TRP A 289 -8.92 -8.65 -37.71
N ASP A 290 -9.33 -8.92 -38.95
CA ASP A 290 -8.60 -8.56 -40.16
C ASP A 290 -8.40 -7.05 -40.25
N TRP A 291 -9.46 -6.28 -40.00
CA TRP A 291 -9.35 -4.83 -39.93
C TRP A 291 -8.37 -4.38 -38.84
N MET A 292 -8.51 -4.90 -37.62
CA MET A 292 -7.70 -4.48 -36.47
C MET A 292 -6.22 -4.75 -36.73
N LEU A 293 -5.90 -5.95 -37.19
CA LEU A 293 -4.52 -6.40 -37.45
C LEU A 293 -3.89 -5.78 -38.70
N ALA A 294 -4.69 -5.20 -39.59
CA ALA A 294 -4.19 -4.41 -40.72
C ALA A 294 -3.73 -3.00 -40.31
N GLN A 295 -4.10 -2.52 -39.11
CA GLN A 295 -3.72 -1.19 -38.66
C GLN A 295 -2.27 -1.16 -38.19
N GLN A 296 -1.55 -0.12 -38.58
CA GLN A 296 -0.18 0.14 -38.16
C GLN A 296 0.00 1.66 -38.05
N ARG A 297 0.68 2.13 -37.00
CA ARG A 297 0.90 3.57 -36.85
C ARG A 297 1.95 4.08 -37.86
N GLY A 298 1.69 5.25 -38.45
CA GLY A 298 2.43 5.83 -39.58
C GLY A 298 3.78 6.48 -39.26
N THR A 299 4.27 6.36 -38.02
CA THR A 299 5.64 6.67 -37.64
C THR A 299 6.06 5.63 -36.61
N THR A 300 7.03 4.78 -36.93
CA THR A 300 8.03 4.48 -35.89
C THR A 300 8.52 5.85 -35.42
N PRO A 301 8.56 6.17 -34.10
CA PRO A 301 9.65 7.04 -33.68
C PRO A 301 10.88 6.42 -34.35
N PRO A 302 11.70 7.16 -35.13
CA PRO A 302 12.86 6.55 -35.76
C PRO A 302 13.52 5.66 -34.71
N PRO A 303 13.92 4.40 -35.01
CA PRO A 303 14.71 3.64 -34.05
C PRO A 303 15.78 4.62 -33.61
N PRO A 304 15.76 5.06 -32.34
CA PRO A 304 16.19 6.42 -32.09
C PRO A 304 17.65 6.47 -32.49
N THR A 305 18.05 7.45 -33.32
CA THR A 305 19.36 7.44 -33.98
C THR A 305 20.41 7.03 -32.96
N GLN A 306 20.95 5.82 -33.16
CA GLN A 306 21.90 5.27 -32.23
C GLN A 306 23.26 5.81 -32.60
N TYR A 307 23.96 6.33 -31.62
CA TYR A 307 25.31 6.84 -31.78
C TYR A 307 26.26 5.82 -31.19
N THR A 308 27.42 5.65 -31.83
CA THR A 308 28.45 4.77 -31.33
C THR A 308 29.11 5.39 -30.12
N LEU A 309 29.12 4.66 -29.01
CA LEU A 309 29.93 4.95 -27.84
C LEU A 309 31.13 4.02 -27.85
N THR A 310 32.34 4.59 -27.88
CA THR A 310 33.59 3.84 -27.68
C THR A 310 34.12 4.14 -26.29
N VAL A 311 34.33 3.10 -25.48
CA VAL A 311 34.92 3.22 -24.15
C VAL A 311 36.31 2.60 -24.18
N ASN A 312 37.34 3.42 -23.98
CA ASN A 312 38.72 2.94 -23.90
C ASN A 312 39.09 2.66 -22.45
N SER A 313 39.72 1.50 -22.22
CA SER A 313 40.13 1.01 -20.90
C SER A 313 38.96 0.92 -19.90
N GLY A 314 37.79 0.53 -20.40
CA GLY A 314 36.56 0.32 -19.64
C GLY A 314 35.45 -0.31 -20.51
N ALA A 315 34.35 -0.67 -19.86
CA ALA A 315 33.15 -1.26 -20.44
C ALA A 315 31.99 -0.24 -20.57
N GLY A 316 31.06 -0.52 -21.49
CA GLY A 316 29.90 0.33 -21.79
C GLY A 316 29.87 0.84 -23.23
N ASP A 317 30.72 0.28 -24.09
CA ASP A 317 30.70 0.51 -25.54
C ASP A 317 29.44 -0.08 -26.19
N GLY A 318 29.04 0.49 -27.32
CA GLY A 318 27.87 0.03 -28.05
C GLY A 318 27.20 1.10 -28.88
N GLN A 319 25.97 0.81 -29.32
CA GLN A 319 25.11 1.73 -30.05
C GLN A 319 23.95 2.16 -29.16
N TYR A 320 23.83 3.47 -28.91
CA TYR A 320 22.85 4.00 -27.96
C TYR A 320 22.06 5.17 -28.53
N VAL A 321 20.78 5.18 -28.19
CA VAL A 321 19.86 6.29 -28.48
C VAL A 321 20.31 7.56 -27.78
N SER A 322 20.29 8.71 -28.45
CA SER A 322 20.54 10.00 -27.79
C SER A 322 19.59 10.21 -26.60
N GLY A 323 20.14 10.62 -25.46
CA GLY A 323 19.40 10.76 -24.20
C GLY A 323 19.39 9.51 -23.33
N THR A 324 19.78 8.33 -23.86
CA THR A 324 19.94 7.12 -23.04
C THR A 324 21.07 7.32 -22.05
N GLN A 325 20.81 7.01 -20.79
CA GLN A 325 21.83 6.96 -19.77
C GLN A 325 22.56 5.61 -19.84
N VAL A 326 23.84 5.64 -20.17
CA VAL A 326 24.72 4.48 -20.31
C VAL A 326 25.66 4.43 -19.12
N THR A 327 25.71 3.30 -18.41
CA THR A 327 26.70 3.09 -17.36
C THR A 327 28.04 2.71 -17.95
N LEU A 328 29.08 3.48 -17.64
CA LEU A 328 30.46 3.18 -18.00
C LEU A 328 31.19 2.64 -16.77
N THR A 329 32.03 1.64 -16.96
CA THR A 329 32.85 1.08 -15.87
C THR A 329 34.29 0.97 -16.33
N ALA A 330 35.23 1.62 -15.64
CA ALA A 330 36.65 1.55 -15.95
C ALA A 330 37.18 0.14 -15.68
N ASP A 331 38.13 -0.31 -16.48
CA ASP A 331 38.82 -1.58 -16.27
C ASP A 331 39.57 -1.59 -14.93
N ALA A 332 39.89 -2.80 -14.45
CA ALA A 332 40.71 -2.93 -13.25
C ALA A 332 42.10 -2.30 -13.49
N PRO A 333 42.58 -1.40 -12.61
CA PRO A 333 43.89 -0.79 -12.76
C PRO A 333 45.03 -1.82 -12.61
N ALA A 334 46.15 -1.59 -13.31
CA ALA A 334 47.37 -2.36 -13.09
C ALA A 334 47.89 -2.21 -11.64
N PRO A 335 48.62 -3.20 -11.09
CA PRO A 335 49.22 -3.08 -9.75
C PRO A 335 50.05 -1.81 -9.59
N GLY A 336 49.80 -1.04 -8.53
CA GLY A 336 50.48 0.24 -8.29
C GLY A 336 49.83 1.45 -8.97
N TYR A 337 48.67 1.29 -9.61
CA TYR A 337 47.87 2.36 -10.19
C TYR A 337 46.44 2.33 -9.62
N VAL A 338 45.76 3.48 -9.65
CA VAL A 338 44.34 3.61 -9.37
C VAL A 338 43.66 4.40 -10.48
N PHE A 339 42.37 4.17 -10.69
CA PHE A 339 41.57 4.99 -11.60
C PHE A 339 41.71 6.47 -11.23
N ASP A 340 42.01 7.29 -12.23
CA ASP A 340 42.18 8.74 -12.09
C ASP A 340 40.89 9.45 -12.47
N GLN A 341 40.53 9.39 -13.75
CA GLN A 341 39.32 10.03 -14.29
C GLN A 341 38.93 9.53 -15.69
N TRP A 342 37.70 9.82 -16.09
CA TRP A 342 37.20 9.72 -17.46
C TRP A 342 37.51 11.01 -18.23
N THR A 343 37.98 10.86 -19.45
CA THR A 343 38.25 11.98 -20.39
C THR A 343 37.62 11.69 -21.75
N GLY A 344 37.51 12.70 -22.61
CA GLY A 344 37.00 12.56 -23.99
C GLY A 344 35.53 12.94 -24.18
N ALA A 345 34.68 12.84 -23.15
CA ALA A 345 33.31 13.34 -23.16
C ALA A 345 32.80 13.71 -21.76
N THR A 346 31.65 14.38 -21.70
CA THR A 346 30.97 14.71 -20.45
C THR A 346 30.26 13.48 -19.88
N VAL A 347 30.59 13.14 -18.64
CA VAL A 347 29.98 12.05 -17.86
C VAL A 347 29.48 12.61 -16.52
N ALA A 348 28.53 11.94 -15.88
CA ALA A 348 27.93 12.39 -14.62
C ALA A 348 28.95 12.61 -13.50
N SER A 349 29.97 11.75 -13.43
CA SER A 349 31.15 11.92 -12.59
C SER A 349 32.40 11.52 -13.37
N THR A 350 33.32 12.46 -13.58
CA THR A 350 34.60 12.16 -14.24
C THR A 350 35.54 11.39 -13.33
N THR A 351 35.39 11.44 -12.01
CA THR A 351 36.32 10.84 -11.04
C THR A 351 35.85 9.52 -10.43
N SER A 352 34.67 9.02 -10.82
CA SER A 352 34.16 7.71 -10.39
C SER A 352 34.48 6.62 -11.42
N ALA A 353 35.07 5.51 -10.96
CA ALA A 353 35.40 4.36 -11.83
C ALA A 353 34.16 3.76 -12.51
N THR A 354 32.98 3.87 -11.88
CA THR A 354 31.69 3.63 -12.54
C THR A 354 30.92 4.95 -12.61
N THR A 355 30.52 5.36 -13.81
CA THR A 355 29.82 6.62 -14.06
C THR A 355 28.69 6.42 -15.05
N THR A 356 27.90 7.44 -15.31
CA THR A 356 26.90 7.40 -16.38
C THR A 356 27.16 8.49 -17.40
N LEU A 357 26.94 8.17 -18.67
CA LEU A 357 26.95 9.10 -19.78
C LEU A 357 25.54 9.17 -20.34
N THR A 358 24.97 10.36 -20.43
CA THR A 358 23.78 10.57 -21.26
C THR A 358 24.25 10.65 -22.70
N MET A 359 23.88 9.68 -23.53
CA MET A 359 24.36 9.59 -24.90
C MET A 359 24.02 10.87 -25.66
N PRO A 360 25.01 11.63 -26.17
CA PRO A 360 24.72 12.80 -26.97
C PRO A 360 24.28 12.39 -28.38
N ALA A 361 23.76 13.36 -29.14
CA ALA A 361 23.37 13.16 -30.53
C ALA A 361 24.58 13.09 -31.50
N THR A 362 25.68 12.44 -31.10
CA THR A 362 26.88 12.24 -31.92
C THR A 362 27.70 11.03 -31.42
N ALA A 363 28.49 10.41 -32.30
CA ALA A 363 29.44 9.37 -31.91
C ALA A 363 30.41 9.94 -30.86
N THR A 364 30.63 9.20 -29.79
CA THR A 364 31.30 9.68 -28.59
C THR A 364 32.36 8.68 -28.16
N THR A 365 33.54 9.17 -27.77
CA THR A 365 34.61 8.36 -27.20
C THR A 365 34.90 8.83 -25.78
N VAL A 366 34.95 7.89 -24.84
CA VAL A 366 35.32 8.15 -23.45
C VAL A 366 36.48 7.24 -23.08
N THR A 367 37.45 7.76 -22.35
CA THR A 367 38.68 7.03 -21.96
C THR A 367 38.89 7.09 -20.47
N ALA A 368 39.02 5.93 -19.83
CA ALA A 368 39.46 5.83 -18.43
C ALA A 368 40.98 6.03 -18.35
N THR A 369 41.41 6.92 -17.46
CA THR A 369 42.82 7.20 -17.17
C THR A 369 43.19 6.71 -15.77
N TYR A 370 44.47 6.41 -15.54
CA TYR A 370 44.96 5.82 -14.29
C TYR A 370 46.22 6.55 -13.82
N ARG A 371 46.39 6.72 -12.50
CA ARG A 371 47.54 7.37 -11.86
C ARG A 371 48.23 6.46 -10.85
N VAL A 372 49.50 6.71 -10.54
CA VAL A 372 50.30 5.93 -9.58
C VAL A 372 49.65 5.97 -8.18
N SER A 373 49.53 4.82 -7.54
CA SER A 373 48.99 4.68 -6.18
C SER A 373 50.04 5.10 -5.14
N SER A 374 49.89 6.29 -4.57
CA SER A 374 50.50 6.64 -3.28
C SER A 374 50.09 5.59 -2.22
N PRO A 375 50.91 5.29 -1.19
CA PRO A 375 50.45 4.43 -0.10
C PRO A 375 49.15 5.01 0.39
N THR A 376 48.07 4.27 0.19
CA THR A 376 46.74 4.86 0.24
C THR A 376 46.51 5.27 1.67
N GLN A 377 46.66 6.57 1.91
CA GLN A 377 46.20 7.21 3.12
C GLN A 377 44.71 7.42 2.92
N TYR A 378 44.00 7.09 3.97
CA TYR A 378 42.58 7.22 4.01
C TYR A 378 42.27 8.40 4.92
N THR A 379 41.37 9.26 4.46
CA THR A 379 40.86 10.33 5.30
C THR A 379 40.08 9.71 6.44
N LEU A 380 40.44 10.02 7.68
CA LEU A 380 39.57 9.85 8.84
C LEU A 380 38.90 11.18 9.13
N THR A 381 37.58 11.22 9.02
CA THR A 381 36.77 12.38 9.42
C THR A 381 36.07 12.05 10.73
N VAL A 382 36.34 12.82 11.77
CA VAL A 382 35.66 12.72 13.06
C VAL A 382 34.69 13.87 13.19
N ASN A 383 33.39 13.58 13.17
CA ASN A 383 32.36 14.60 13.36
C ASN A 383 32.01 14.72 14.83
N SER A 384 31.97 15.95 15.33
CA SER A 384 31.67 16.27 16.73
C SER A 384 32.61 15.55 17.72
N GLY A 385 33.88 15.46 17.35
CA GLY A 385 34.95 14.89 18.16
C GLY A 385 36.31 15.14 17.53
N ALA A 386 37.37 14.79 18.25
CA ALA A 386 38.76 14.92 17.82
C ALA A 386 39.33 13.57 17.34
N GLY A 387 40.29 13.63 16.41
CA GLY A 387 41.02 12.46 15.87
C GLY A 387 41.08 12.38 14.35
N ASP A 388 40.64 13.42 13.64
CA ASP A 388 40.66 13.50 12.18
C ASP A 388 42.09 13.54 11.59
N GLY A 389 42.23 13.23 10.31
CA GLY A 389 43.52 13.26 9.61
C GLY A 389 43.63 12.30 8.42
N GLN A 390 44.85 12.13 7.90
CA GLN A 390 45.18 11.16 6.86
C GLN A 390 46.03 10.05 7.46
N TYR A 391 45.56 8.80 7.37
CA TYR A 391 46.21 7.66 8.00
C TYR A 391 46.36 6.50 7.03
N THR A 392 47.48 5.78 7.11
CA THR A 392 47.62 4.50 6.40
C THR A 392 46.78 3.43 7.08
N SER A 393 46.27 2.47 6.31
CA SER A 393 45.51 1.36 6.87
C SER A 393 46.33 0.59 7.93
N GLY A 394 45.67 0.16 9.00
CA GLY A 394 46.27 -0.50 10.17
C GLY A 394 46.72 0.46 11.28
N THR A 395 46.75 1.77 11.03
CA THR A 395 47.09 2.76 12.06
C THR A 395 45.99 2.82 13.12
N GLN A 396 46.34 2.72 14.41
CA GLN A 396 45.39 2.91 15.51
C GLN A 396 45.29 4.39 15.87
N VAL A 397 44.08 4.95 15.86
CA VAL A 397 43.79 6.37 16.12
C VAL A 397 42.87 6.49 17.32
N THR A 398 43.20 7.36 18.28
CA THR A 398 42.34 7.67 19.43
C THR A 398 41.31 8.73 19.05
N LEU A 399 40.04 8.47 19.38
CA LEU A 399 38.92 9.37 19.14
C LEU A 399 38.36 9.86 20.47
N THR A 400 38.05 11.16 20.56
CA THR A 400 37.42 11.77 21.73
C THR A 400 36.23 12.60 21.28
N ALA A 401 35.03 12.30 21.79
CA ALA A 401 33.84 13.05 21.49
C ALA A 401 33.93 14.46 22.09
N ASP A 402 33.43 15.47 21.38
CA ASP A 402 33.33 16.83 21.90
C ASP A 402 32.44 16.90 23.14
N ALA A 403 32.59 17.96 23.93
CA ALA A 403 31.68 18.21 25.03
C ALA A 403 30.24 18.39 24.49
N PRO A 404 29.24 17.66 25.03
CA PRO A 404 27.87 17.79 24.55
C PRO A 404 27.31 19.20 24.84
N ALA A 405 26.46 19.70 23.94
CA ALA A 405 25.65 20.88 24.22
C ALA A 405 24.68 20.61 25.39
N SER A 406 24.28 21.68 26.11
CA SER A 406 23.32 21.57 27.22
C SER A 406 22.05 20.82 26.79
N GLY A 407 21.63 19.83 27.57
CA GLY A 407 20.46 18.98 27.27
C GLY A 407 20.77 17.73 26.44
N TYR A 408 22.02 17.49 26.04
CA TYR A 408 22.45 16.33 25.28
C TYR A 408 23.47 15.50 26.06
N VAL A 409 23.54 14.21 25.79
CA VAL A 409 24.61 13.33 26.27
C VAL A 409 25.18 12.55 25.11
N PHE A 410 26.46 12.20 25.21
CA PHE A 410 27.09 11.28 24.28
C PHE A 410 26.28 9.98 24.21
N ASP A 411 25.84 9.61 23.02
CA ASP A 411 25.05 8.41 22.77
C ASP A 411 25.97 7.25 22.42
N LYS A 412 26.65 7.38 21.27
CA LYS A 412 27.60 6.41 20.76
C LYS A 412 28.41 6.99 19.59
N TRP A 413 29.44 6.27 19.18
CA TRP A 413 30.05 6.46 17.89
C TRP A 413 29.25 5.72 16.82
N THR A 414 29.05 6.37 15.67
CA THR A 414 28.43 5.77 14.48
C THR A 414 29.30 6.01 13.25
N GLY A 415 28.99 5.35 12.15
CA GLY A 415 29.85 5.31 10.97
C GLY A 415 30.72 4.07 11.02
N ALA A 416 32.01 4.22 11.32
CA ALA A 416 32.95 3.10 11.34
C ALA A 416 33.04 2.38 12.69
N THR A 417 33.52 1.13 12.66
CA THR A 417 33.75 0.32 13.86
C THR A 417 34.87 0.91 14.70
N VAL A 418 34.58 1.11 15.98
CA VAL A 418 35.53 1.54 17.01
C VAL A 418 35.58 0.50 18.13
N ALA A 419 36.64 0.50 18.93
CA ALA A 419 36.85 -0.49 19.99
C ALA A 419 35.72 -0.51 21.03
N ASN A 420 35.18 0.66 21.38
CA ASN A 420 34.01 0.78 22.24
C ASN A 420 33.09 1.89 21.69
N LEU A 421 31.88 1.50 21.27
CA LEU A 421 30.91 2.41 20.66
C LEU A 421 30.29 3.38 21.67
N THR A 422 30.19 3.02 22.95
CA THR A 422 29.46 3.82 23.96
C THR A 422 30.36 4.56 24.93
N SER A 423 31.68 4.56 24.70
CA SER A 423 32.65 5.35 25.46
C SER A 423 32.96 6.65 24.73
N ALA A 424 32.86 7.79 25.40
CA ALA A 424 33.18 9.11 24.83
C ALA A 424 34.64 9.22 24.35
N THR A 425 35.53 8.37 24.85
CA THR A 425 36.89 8.18 24.32
C THR A 425 37.06 6.73 23.88
N THR A 426 37.51 6.52 22.65
CA THR A 426 37.64 5.19 22.02
C THR A 426 38.82 5.14 21.05
N THR A 427 39.07 3.99 20.42
CA THR A 427 40.08 3.86 19.36
C THR A 427 39.50 3.25 18.10
N LEU A 428 40.03 3.64 16.94
CA LEU A 428 39.73 3.09 15.62
C LEU A 428 41.01 2.55 14.99
N THR A 429 40.96 1.35 14.41
CA THR A 429 42.04 0.88 13.52
C THR A 429 41.68 1.28 12.10
N MET A 430 42.52 2.09 11.46
CA MET A 430 42.22 2.67 10.16
C MET A 430 42.02 1.58 9.10
N PRO A 431 40.84 1.44 8.49
CA PRO A 431 40.63 0.47 7.44
C PRO A 431 41.26 0.95 6.14
N ALA A 432 41.31 0.07 5.14
CA ALA A 432 41.76 0.40 3.80
C ALA A 432 40.70 1.18 3.00
N ALA A 433 40.05 2.18 3.60
CA ALA A 433 39.04 3.05 3.00
C ALA A 433 38.89 4.37 3.78
N ALA A 434 38.49 5.45 3.11
CA ALA A 434 38.13 6.70 3.80
C ALA A 434 37.02 6.41 4.82
N THR A 435 37.22 6.89 6.04
CA THR A 435 36.47 6.45 7.20
C THR A 435 35.89 7.66 7.90
N THR A 436 34.58 7.67 8.07
CA THR A 436 33.91 8.69 8.87
C THR A 436 33.42 8.05 10.16
N VAL A 437 33.75 8.68 11.27
CA VAL A 437 33.17 8.36 12.57
C VAL A 437 32.50 9.60 13.10
N THR A 438 31.26 9.46 13.56
CA THR A 438 30.48 10.56 14.11
C THR A 438 30.17 10.25 15.56
N ALA A 439 30.57 11.14 16.47
CA ALA A 439 30.02 11.14 17.81
C ALA A 439 28.56 11.55 17.70
N THR A 440 27.65 10.63 18.00
CA THR A 440 26.24 10.98 18.10
C THR A 440 25.95 11.40 19.51
N TYR A 441 25.19 12.48 19.59
CA TYR A 441 24.64 12.97 20.84
C TYR A 441 23.16 12.71 20.74
N ARG A 442 22.66 11.90 21.66
CA ARG A 442 21.23 11.85 21.85
C ARG A 442 20.88 13.03 22.71
N VAL A 443 19.72 13.60 22.45
CA VAL A 443 19.06 14.40 23.47
C VAL A 443 19.09 13.55 24.74
N SER A 444 19.50 14.12 25.86
CA SER A 444 19.44 13.43 27.15
C SER A 444 17.98 13.06 27.36
N SER A 445 17.61 11.83 26.97
CA SER A 445 16.32 11.47 26.34
C SER A 445 15.27 12.52 26.63
N SER A 446 15.00 13.44 25.69
CA SER A 446 14.19 14.57 26.09
C SER A 446 14.31 15.90 25.30
N GLY A 447 13.71 16.08 24.12
CA GLY A 447 13.19 17.43 23.81
C GLY A 447 12.27 17.96 24.93
N LEU A 448 11.77 17.03 25.76
CA LEU A 448 11.17 17.22 27.08
C LEU A 448 12.26 17.14 28.17
N PRO A 449 12.22 17.93 29.24
CA PRO A 449 13.10 17.72 30.38
C PRO A 449 12.63 16.47 31.17
N ILE A 450 13.07 15.26 30.77
CA ILE A 450 12.89 14.05 31.60
C ILE A 450 14.02 14.02 32.62
N THR A 451 13.80 14.72 33.72
CA THR A 451 14.77 14.88 34.82
C THR A 451 14.35 14.13 36.08
N THR A 452 13.18 13.49 36.05
CA THR A 452 12.55 12.91 37.24
C THR A 452 12.09 11.49 36.93
N GLU A 453 12.29 10.59 37.88
CA GLU A 453 11.73 9.24 37.92
C GLU A 453 11.13 8.98 39.29
N ASP A 454 10.40 7.88 39.43
CA ASP A 454 9.71 7.46 40.65
C ASP A 454 8.77 8.53 41.24
N GLN A 455 8.22 9.41 40.40
CA GLN A 455 7.25 10.43 40.78
C GLN A 455 6.26 10.64 39.65
N LEU A 456 5.07 11.17 39.98
CA LEU A 456 4.11 11.59 38.97
C LEU A 456 4.47 12.97 38.45
N VAL A 457 4.52 13.11 37.13
CA VAL A 457 4.82 14.37 36.44
C VAL A 457 3.71 14.67 35.44
N GLY A 458 3.20 15.89 35.43
CA GLY A 458 2.25 16.34 34.41
C GLY A 458 3.00 16.93 33.22
N ARG A 459 2.51 16.72 32.01
CA ARG A 459 3.09 17.23 30.76
C ARG A 459 1.99 17.86 29.92
N LEU A 460 2.06 19.18 29.73
CA LEU A 460 1.10 19.90 28.88
C LEU A 460 1.42 19.70 27.40
N THR A 461 0.39 19.67 26.54
CA THR A 461 0.58 19.62 25.07
C THR A 461 1.45 20.77 24.57
N SER A 462 1.28 21.98 25.11
CA SER A 462 2.09 23.14 24.74
C SER A 462 3.59 22.98 25.05
N ALA A 463 3.93 22.16 26.04
CA ALA A 463 5.31 21.90 26.43
C ALA A 463 5.95 20.74 25.65
N THR A 464 5.13 19.83 25.12
CA THR A 464 5.61 18.54 24.59
C THR A 464 5.34 18.32 23.12
N GLY A 465 4.35 19.01 22.54
CA GLY A 465 3.82 18.73 21.21
C GLY A 465 3.00 17.44 21.11
N ALA A 466 2.75 16.75 22.23
CA ALA A 466 1.99 15.50 22.24
C ALA A 466 0.50 15.72 21.91
N PRO A 467 -0.19 14.75 21.29
CA PRO A 467 -1.62 14.86 20.94
C PRO A 467 -2.55 15.13 22.13
N TYR A 468 -2.13 14.74 23.33
CA TYR A 468 -2.81 15.00 24.59
C TYR A 468 -1.83 15.57 25.60
N ALA A 469 -2.33 16.38 26.54
CA ALA A 469 -1.64 16.58 27.80
C ALA A 469 -1.74 15.25 28.59
N TYR A 470 -0.68 14.82 29.24
CA TYR A 470 -0.67 13.55 29.98
C TYR A 470 0.06 13.66 31.32
N ALA A 471 -0.34 12.83 32.29
CA ALA A 471 0.51 12.54 33.43
C ALA A 471 1.33 11.29 33.15
N GLU A 472 2.58 11.28 33.63
CA GLU A 472 3.53 10.18 33.50
C GLU A 472 4.03 9.70 34.86
N TYR A 473 4.31 8.41 34.95
CA TYR A 473 5.16 7.79 35.96
C TYR A 473 6.25 7.00 35.24
N LEU A 474 7.50 7.27 35.60
CA LEU A 474 8.67 6.50 35.13
C LEU A 474 9.22 5.70 36.31
N PRO A 475 9.54 4.40 36.13
CA PRO A 475 9.98 3.54 37.23
C PRO A 475 11.38 3.96 37.74
N PRO A 476 11.75 3.60 38.98
CA PRO A 476 13.11 3.78 39.49
C PRO A 476 14.15 3.14 38.58
N GLY A 477 15.28 3.83 38.36
CA GLY A 477 16.37 3.40 37.50
C GLY A 477 16.17 3.71 36.01
N TYR A 478 15.06 4.36 35.63
CA TYR A 478 14.83 4.84 34.27
C TYR A 478 15.95 5.76 33.79
N LEU A 479 16.31 6.79 34.55
CA LEU A 479 17.32 7.78 34.20
C LEU A 479 18.74 7.20 34.13
N THR A 480 19.02 6.17 34.93
CA THR A 480 20.35 5.56 35.02
C THR A 480 20.56 4.36 34.10
N SER A 481 19.49 3.86 33.47
CA SER A 481 19.53 2.69 32.56
C SER A 481 19.20 3.11 31.11
N PRO A 482 20.16 3.67 30.36
CA PRO A 482 19.89 4.35 29.09
C PRO A 482 19.45 3.42 27.95
N THR A 483 19.65 2.12 28.08
CA THR A 483 19.36 1.11 27.04
C THR A 483 18.16 0.22 27.36
N THR A 484 17.64 0.29 28.59
CA THR A 484 16.51 -0.56 29.01
C THR A 484 15.22 -0.03 28.41
N THR A 485 14.41 -0.91 27.83
CA THR A 485 13.04 -0.60 27.40
C THR A 485 12.02 -1.12 28.40
N TYR A 486 10.97 -0.35 28.62
CA TYR A 486 10.02 -0.53 29.71
C TYR A 486 8.61 -0.83 29.17
N PRO A 487 7.82 -1.71 29.81
CA PRO A 487 6.40 -1.82 29.53
C PRO A 487 5.68 -0.48 29.68
N LEU A 488 4.69 -0.25 28.83
CA LEU A 488 3.84 0.94 28.84
C LEU A 488 2.42 0.54 29.25
N VAL A 489 1.91 1.15 30.33
CA VAL A 489 0.49 1.13 30.68
C VAL A 489 -0.14 2.46 30.27
N LEU A 490 -1.06 2.42 29.31
CA LEU A 490 -1.87 3.56 28.91
C LEU A 490 -3.21 3.53 29.67
N GLN A 491 -3.41 4.48 30.57
CA GLN A 491 -4.61 4.64 31.39
C GLN A 491 -5.55 5.69 30.79
N LEU A 492 -6.77 5.28 30.45
CA LEU A 492 -7.82 6.17 29.95
C LEU A 492 -8.82 6.51 31.08
N HIS A 493 -9.02 7.80 31.32
CA HIS A 493 -9.90 8.32 32.38
C HIS A 493 -11.39 8.27 31.99
N ASP A 494 -12.26 8.50 32.98
CA ASP A 494 -13.72 8.56 32.81
C ASP A 494 -14.17 9.98 32.42
N SER A 495 -15.45 10.15 32.13
CA SER A 495 -16.09 11.42 31.76
C SER A 495 -15.90 12.53 32.80
N GLY A 496 -15.78 12.18 34.09
CA GLY A 496 -15.61 13.13 35.19
C GLY A 496 -14.22 13.81 35.24
N GLU A 497 -13.23 13.26 34.54
CA GLU A 497 -11.88 13.82 34.42
C GLU A 497 -11.66 14.58 33.10
N MET A 498 -12.64 14.61 32.19
CA MET A 498 -12.51 15.34 30.92
C MET A 498 -12.25 16.84 31.14
N GLY A 499 -11.64 17.47 30.15
CA GLY A 499 -11.49 18.91 30.07
C GLY A 499 -10.09 19.35 29.66
N THR A 500 -9.87 20.66 29.67
CA THR A 500 -8.57 21.26 29.41
C THR A 500 -7.82 21.49 30.72
N THR A 501 -6.49 21.41 30.68
CA THR A 501 -5.60 21.69 31.83
C THR A 501 -4.78 22.92 31.58
N SER A 502 -4.72 23.79 32.58
CA SER A 502 -3.85 24.97 32.55
C SER A 502 -2.51 24.75 33.27
N THR A 503 -2.40 23.74 34.15
CA THR A 503 -1.16 23.41 34.88
C THR A 503 -0.88 21.91 34.95
N GLU A 504 0.40 21.55 35.10
CA GLU A 504 0.85 20.15 35.25
C GLU A 504 0.32 19.49 36.53
N ALA A 505 0.26 20.23 37.64
CA ALA A 505 -0.26 19.72 38.90
C ALA A 505 -1.76 19.37 38.82
N GLN A 506 -2.57 20.25 38.22
CA GLN A 506 -4.00 19.97 37.98
C GLN A 506 -4.20 18.77 37.07
N LEU A 507 -3.35 18.62 36.05
CA LEU A 507 -3.38 17.47 35.16
C LEU A 507 -3.18 16.16 35.94
N VAL A 508 -2.11 16.07 36.74
CA VAL A 508 -1.83 14.91 37.59
C VAL A 508 -2.99 14.63 38.54
N GLU A 509 -3.53 15.66 39.19
CA GLU A 509 -4.67 15.52 40.11
C GLU A 509 -5.89 14.89 39.41
N MET A 510 -6.24 15.38 38.21
CA MET A 510 -7.44 14.91 37.49
C MET A 510 -7.28 13.49 36.99
N VAL A 511 -6.21 13.18 36.26
CA VAL A 511 -6.07 11.84 35.66
C VAL A 511 -5.66 10.75 36.66
N SER A 512 -5.32 11.13 37.89
CA SER A 512 -5.01 10.21 39.00
C SER A 512 -6.17 10.04 39.99
N ARG A 513 -7.41 10.40 39.63
CA ARG A 513 -8.60 10.15 40.48
C ARG A 513 -8.96 8.67 40.59
N TYR A 514 -8.61 7.88 39.58
CA TYR A 514 -8.80 6.42 39.52
C TYR A 514 -7.60 5.76 38.82
N GLY A 515 -7.63 4.43 38.69
CA GLY A 515 -6.64 3.69 37.89
C GLY A 515 -5.25 3.57 38.54
N PRO A 516 -4.26 3.04 37.81
CA PRO A 516 -2.90 2.83 38.32
C PRO A 516 -2.23 4.10 38.83
N LEU A 517 -2.46 5.28 38.22
CA LEU A 517 -1.86 6.51 38.73
C LEU A 517 -2.35 6.91 40.12
N LYS A 518 -3.64 6.67 40.44
CA LYS A 518 -4.15 6.83 41.81
C LYS A 518 -3.37 5.95 42.79
N LEU A 519 -3.16 4.69 42.43
CA LEU A 519 -2.45 3.72 43.28
C LEU A 519 -1.00 4.14 43.52
N ILE A 520 -0.31 4.58 42.47
CA ILE A 520 1.07 5.07 42.54
C ILE A 520 1.17 6.34 43.40
N ARG A 521 0.19 7.25 43.27
CA ARG A 521 0.13 8.51 44.04
C ARG A 521 -0.13 8.28 45.52
N ASP A 522 -1.11 7.44 45.84
CA ASP A 522 -1.71 7.38 47.18
C ASP A 522 -1.18 6.23 48.05
N ASN A 523 -0.46 5.26 47.46
CA ASN A 523 -0.05 4.05 48.17
C ASN A 523 1.38 3.61 47.82
N ALA A 524 2.29 3.70 48.78
CA ALA A 524 3.71 3.33 48.62
C ALA A 524 3.93 1.86 48.24
N THR A 525 3.06 0.94 48.68
CA THR A 525 3.13 -0.48 48.31
C THR A 525 2.83 -0.66 46.82
N TRP A 526 1.83 0.04 46.30
CA TRP A 526 1.52 0.02 44.87
C TRP A 526 2.60 0.69 44.04
N LYS A 527 3.10 1.85 44.49
CA LYS A 527 4.24 2.51 43.85
C LYS A 527 5.46 1.57 43.76
N ALA A 528 5.82 0.90 44.85
CA ALA A 528 6.88 -0.09 44.86
C ALA A 528 6.58 -1.26 43.91
N TYR A 529 5.33 -1.77 43.89
CA TYR A 529 4.92 -2.82 42.96
C TYR A 529 5.15 -2.43 41.49
N PHE A 530 4.68 -1.26 41.04
CA PHE A 530 4.93 -0.78 39.68
C PHE A 530 6.43 -0.55 39.39
N GLY A 531 7.19 -0.11 40.40
CA GLY A 531 8.65 -0.02 40.33
C GLY A 531 9.33 -1.38 40.11
N THR A 532 8.88 -2.44 40.81
CA THR A 532 9.41 -3.81 40.61
C THR A 532 9.05 -4.39 39.25
N LYS A 533 7.88 -4.03 38.70
CA LYS A 533 7.49 -4.40 37.33
C LYS A 533 8.21 -3.56 36.27
N GLN A 534 8.96 -2.54 36.69
CA GLN A 534 9.64 -1.58 35.81
C GLN A 534 8.65 -0.99 34.79
N ALA A 535 7.41 -0.71 35.21
CA ALA A 535 6.37 -0.28 34.29
C ALA A 535 6.27 1.24 34.25
N MET A 536 6.20 1.80 33.03
CA MET A 536 5.81 3.19 32.83
C MET A 536 4.28 3.28 32.79
N VAL A 537 3.72 4.34 33.36
CA VAL A 537 2.27 4.59 33.33
C VAL A 537 2.02 5.97 32.77
N PHE A 538 1.20 6.04 31.72
CA PHE A 538 0.81 7.29 31.07
C PHE A 538 -0.70 7.42 31.08
N ALA A 539 -1.19 8.58 31.53
CA ALA A 539 -2.62 8.90 31.51
C ALA A 539 -2.84 10.21 30.74
N PRO A 540 -3.23 10.16 29.45
CA PRO A 540 -3.65 11.35 28.74
C PRO A 540 -4.93 11.92 29.33
N ARG A 541 -5.15 13.23 29.15
CA ARG A 541 -6.41 13.91 29.44
C ARG A 541 -7.07 14.38 28.16
N ALA A 542 -8.27 13.88 27.89
CA ALA A 542 -9.07 14.27 26.74
C ALA A 542 -10.09 15.37 27.11
N SER A 543 -10.34 16.28 26.17
CA SER A 543 -11.41 17.28 26.27
C SER A 543 -12.74 16.81 25.66
N ALA A 544 -12.76 15.61 25.09
CA ALA A 544 -13.91 14.99 24.41
C ALA A 544 -13.82 13.46 24.55
N ASN A 545 -14.77 12.75 23.93
CA ASN A 545 -14.71 11.29 23.84
C ASN A 545 -13.40 10.80 23.23
N TRP A 546 -12.95 9.62 23.65
CA TRP A 546 -11.71 9.00 23.16
C TRP A 546 -11.76 8.71 21.67
N ASP A 547 -10.81 9.28 20.94
CA ASP A 547 -10.58 9.02 19.53
C ASP A 547 -9.41 8.05 19.36
N ALA A 548 -9.64 6.93 18.68
CA ALA A 548 -8.63 5.89 18.53
C ALA A 548 -7.43 6.33 17.68
N THR A 549 -7.63 7.24 16.72
CA THR A 549 -6.56 7.77 15.87
C THR A 549 -5.63 8.67 16.68
N GLN A 550 -6.19 9.57 17.50
CA GLN A 550 -5.42 10.42 18.41
C GLN A 550 -4.70 9.62 19.48
N LEU A 551 -5.35 8.59 20.04
CA LEU A 551 -4.69 7.66 20.97
C LEU A 551 -3.53 6.93 20.30
N ASN A 552 -3.67 6.52 19.03
CA ASN A 552 -2.57 5.90 18.30
C ASN A 552 -1.42 6.87 18.09
N ALA A 553 -1.71 8.12 17.71
CA ALA A 553 -0.71 9.16 17.58
C ALA A 553 0.03 9.43 18.92
N LEU A 554 -0.68 9.34 20.05
CA LEU A 554 -0.04 9.43 21.37
C LEU A 554 0.88 8.24 21.62
N VAL A 555 0.47 7.01 21.31
CA VAL A 555 1.35 5.84 21.47
C VAL A 555 2.59 5.98 20.58
N ASP A 556 2.46 6.46 19.34
CA ASP A 556 3.60 6.74 18.45
C ASP A 556 4.53 7.80 19.05
N PHE A 557 3.96 8.89 19.60
CA PHE A 557 4.72 9.90 20.33
C PHE A 557 5.46 9.30 21.52
N LEU A 558 4.82 8.44 22.31
CA LEU A 558 5.45 7.82 23.49
C LEU A 558 6.58 6.86 23.09
N ILE A 559 6.41 6.06 22.03
CA ILE A 559 7.47 5.19 21.49
C ILE A 559 8.65 6.01 20.99
N ALA A 560 8.39 7.16 20.36
CA ALA A 560 9.44 8.02 19.82
C ALA A 560 10.22 8.78 20.91
N ASN A 561 9.57 9.13 22.03
CA ASN A 561 10.13 10.04 23.04
C ASN A 561 10.50 9.37 24.36
N TYR A 562 10.04 8.14 24.62
CA TYR A 562 10.34 7.36 25.82
C TYR A 562 10.87 5.98 25.44
N ARG A 563 11.54 5.31 26.38
CA ARG A 563 12.07 3.96 26.19
C ARG A 563 10.98 2.89 26.32
N VAL A 564 9.95 2.95 25.47
CA VAL A 564 8.85 1.98 25.44
C VAL A 564 9.33 0.66 24.83
N ASP A 565 8.95 -0.46 25.44
CA ASP A 565 9.01 -1.79 24.83
C ASP A 565 7.76 -2.03 23.95
N PRO A 566 7.88 -2.05 22.62
CA PRO A 566 6.73 -2.18 21.71
C PRO A 566 6.06 -3.56 21.75
N SER A 567 6.64 -4.53 22.48
CA SER A 567 6.02 -5.83 22.72
C SER A 567 5.18 -5.87 24.00
N ARG A 568 5.21 -4.81 24.83
CA ARG A 568 4.55 -4.73 26.15
C ARG A 568 3.82 -3.40 26.34
N ILE A 569 2.90 -3.10 25.42
CA ILE A 569 1.97 -1.96 25.51
C ILE A 569 0.62 -2.47 26.01
N TYR A 570 0.13 -1.94 27.12
CA TYR A 570 -1.11 -2.34 27.75
C TYR A 570 -2.08 -1.17 27.81
N VAL A 571 -3.36 -1.41 27.55
CA VAL A 571 -4.39 -0.36 27.55
C VAL A 571 -5.51 -0.71 28.51
N THR A 572 -5.85 0.22 29.40
CA THR A 572 -6.95 0.07 30.36
C THR A 572 -7.69 1.39 30.52
N GLY A 573 -8.95 1.34 30.94
CA GLY A 573 -9.69 2.55 31.27
C GLY A 573 -11.02 2.27 31.96
N ARG A 574 -11.52 3.28 32.68
CA ARG A 574 -12.79 3.21 33.44
C ARG A 574 -13.91 3.92 32.68
N VAL A 575 -15.05 3.25 32.53
CA VAL A 575 -16.31 3.73 31.93
C VAL A 575 -16.09 4.39 30.57
N LEU A 576 -16.03 5.73 30.46
CA LEU A 576 -15.70 6.37 29.20
C LEU A 576 -14.33 5.92 28.68
N GLY A 577 -13.34 5.80 29.57
CA GLY A 577 -12.03 5.24 29.28
C GLY A 577 -12.06 3.75 28.97
N GLY A 578 -13.02 3.01 29.53
CA GLY A 578 -13.26 1.61 29.17
C GLY A 578 -13.74 1.49 27.73
N SER A 579 -14.66 2.36 27.31
CA SER A 579 -15.11 2.46 25.91
C SER A 579 -13.96 2.92 25.00
N GLY A 580 -13.13 3.85 25.45
CA GLY A 580 -11.91 4.27 24.73
C GLY A 580 -10.91 3.13 24.53
N ALA A 581 -10.69 2.30 25.56
CA ALA A 581 -9.80 1.15 25.50
C ALA A 581 -10.29 0.13 24.46
N TRP A 582 -11.59 -0.16 24.47
CA TRP A 582 -12.21 -1.00 23.46
C TRP A 582 -12.10 -0.44 22.05
N ASN A 583 -12.38 0.85 21.84
CA ASN A 583 -12.26 1.50 20.54
C ASN A 583 -10.82 1.44 20.01
N TYR A 584 -9.83 1.65 20.88
CA TYR A 584 -8.42 1.52 20.54
C TYR A 584 -8.06 0.07 20.19
N GLY A 585 -8.46 -0.90 21.01
CA GLY A 585 -8.24 -2.32 20.74
C GLY A 585 -8.90 -2.81 19.44
N HIS A 586 -10.11 -2.33 19.14
CA HIS A 586 -10.82 -2.67 17.91
C HIS A 586 -10.08 -2.21 16.64
N SER A 587 -9.45 -1.03 16.69
CA SER A 587 -8.79 -0.41 15.53
C SER A 587 -7.30 -0.70 15.45
N HIS A 588 -6.64 -0.91 16.58
CA HIS A 588 -5.18 -1.01 16.72
C HIS A 588 -4.77 -2.17 17.65
N GLY A 589 -5.57 -3.24 17.74
CA GLY A 589 -5.30 -4.39 18.61
C GLY A 589 -3.93 -5.05 18.34
N ASN A 590 -3.47 -5.03 17.10
CA ASN A 590 -2.13 -5.49 16.70
C ASN A 590 -0.95 -4.70 17.31
N ARG A 591 -1.21 -3.59 18.01
CA ARG A 591 -0.20 -2.75 18.69
C ARG A 591 -0.03 -3.06 20.18
N ILE A 592 -0.95 -3.82 20.78
CA ILE A 592 -1.02 -3.99 22.23
C ILE A 592 -0.78 -5.44 22.65
N ALA A 593 -0.26 -5.62 23.85
CA ALA A 593 0.01 -6.90 24.47
C ALA A 593 -1.15 -7.38 25.34
N ALA A 594 -1.95 -6.46 25.90
CA ALA A 594 -3.17 -6.80 26.64
C ALA A 594 -4.15 -5.62 26.65
N LEU A 595 -5.44 -5.94 26.73
CA LEU A 595 -6.53 -4.98 26.83
C LEU A 595 -7.38 -5.25 28.09
N ALA A 596 -7.63 -4.21 28.88
CA ALA A 596 -8.48 -4.32 30.06
C ALA A 596 -9.52 -3.19 30.16
N PRO A 597 -10.68 -3.34 29.52
CA PRO A 597 -11.75 -2.36 29.59
C PRO A 597 -12.60 -2.57 30.85
N VAL A 598 -12.78 -1.51 31.64
CA VAL A 598 -13.48 -1.54 32.93
C VAL A 598 -14.76 -0.69 32.87
N GLY A 599 -15.94 -1.31 32.94
CA GLY A 599 -17.25 -0.66 32.96
C GLY A 599 -17.64 0.03 31.64
N ALA A 600 -17.14 -0.47 30.51
CA ALA A 600 -17.35 0.15 29.22
C ALA A 600 -18.82 0.09 28.77
N ASN A 601 -19.33 1.21 28.24
CA ASN A 601 -20.62 1.25 27.55
C ASN A 601 -20.37 1.37 26.04
N LEU A 602 -20.58 0.29 25.29
CA LEU A 602 -20.20 0.20 23.88
C LEU A 602 -21.36 0.25 22.87
N GLY A 603 -22.62 0.37 23.32
CA GLY A 603 -23.75 0.16 22.41
C GLY A 603 -23.76 -1.25 21.80
N GLY A 604 -24.65 -1.48 20.82
CA GLY A 604 -24.88 -2.78 20.17
C GLY A 604 -23.69 -3.32 19.36
N PRO A 605 -23.79 -4.53 18.77
CA PRO A 605 -22.63 -5.25 18.25
C PRO A 605 -21.91 -4.48 17.14
N GLY A 606 -20.64 -4.15 17.37
CA GLY A 606 -19.75 -3.59 16.36
C GLY A 606 -19.29 -4.64 15.32
N PRO A 607 -18.69 -4.19 14.20
CA PRO A 607 -18.19 -5.07 13.13
C PRO A 607 -17.07 -6.02 13.62
N ALA A 608 -16.71 -7.00 12.79
CA ALA A 608 -15.79 -8.08 13.10
C ALA A 608 -14.53 -7.60 13.87
N LEU A 609 -14.28 -8.20 15.05
CA LEU A 609 -13.16 -7.89 15.95
C LEU A 609 -11.81 -8.47 15.47
N THR A 610 -11.51 -8.31 14.18
CA THR A 610 -10.37 -8.96 13.50
C THR A 610 -9.00 -8.50 14.03
N GLN A 611 -8.92 -7.31 14.63
CA GLN A 611 -7.68 -6.80 15.22
C GLN A 611 -7.39 -7.37 16.62
N LEU A 612 -8.39 -7.95 17.29
CA LEU A 612 -8.28 -8.46 18.66
C LEU A 612 -8.05 -9.97 18.75
N VAL A 613 -8.02 -10.67 17.62
CA VAL A 613 -7.94 -12.15 17.50
C VAL A 613 -6.72 -12.75 18.20
N ASN A 614 -5.69 -11.94 18.49
CA ASN A 614 -4.49 -12.38 19.21
C ASN A 614 -4.16 -11.51 20.43
N VAL A 615 -5.11 -10.72 20.92
CA VAL A 615 -4.89 -9.82 22.07
C VAL A 615 -5.55 -10.42 23.31
N PRO A 616 -4.82 -10.73 24.38
CA PRO A 616 -5.42 -11.08 25.66
C PRO A 616 -6.32 -9.96 26.21
N VAL A 617 -7.56 -10.31 26.60
CA VAL A 617 -8.57 -9.36 27.11
C VAL A 617 -9.04 -9.77 28.50
N TRP A 618 -9.04 -8.83 29.45
CA TRP A 618 -9.73 -8.97 30.73
C TRP A 618 -10.76 -7.85 30.89
N MET A 619 -12.02 -8.18 30.59
CA MET A 619 -13.14 -7.26 30.75
C MET A 619 -13.63 -7.24 32.20
N VAL A 620 -14.06 -6.09 32.68
CA VAL A 620 -14.65 -5.96 34.02
C VAL A 620 -15.90 -5.11 33.95
N ASP A 621 -16.97 -5.54 34.61
CA ASP A 621 -18.21 -4.76 34.74
C ASP A 621 -18.93 -5.04 36.07
N SER A 622 -20.02 -4.34 36.33
CA SER A 622 -20.99 -4.64 37.39
C SER A 622 -22.32 -5.10 36.80
N TRP A 623 -23.04 -5.95 37.51
CA TRP A 623 -24.34 -6.44 37.07
C TRP A 623 -25.37 -5.31 36.95
N GLN A 624 -26.13 -5.27 35.84
CA GLN A 624 -27.19 -4.30 35.56
C GLN A 624 -28.55 -5.00 35.29
N THR A 625 -29.55 -4.30 34.75
CA THR A 625 -30.81 -4.92 34.30
C THR A 625 -30.58 -5.82 33.07
N ALA A 626 -31.40 -6.85 32.87
CA ALA A 626 -31.23 -7.85 31.81
C ALA A 626 -31.11 -7.28 30.38
N ASP A 627 -31.73 -6.12 30.12
CA ASP A 627 -31.70 -5.46 28.80
C ASP A 627 -30.39 -4.71 28.53
N ALA A 628 -29.91 -3.91 29.50
CA ALA A 628 -28.61 -3.24 29.42
C ALA A 628 -27.46 -4.26 29.32
N TRP A 629 -27.65 -5.39 29.99
CA TRP A 629 -26.78 -6.55 29.99
C TRP A 629 -26.64 -7.21 28.61
N THR A 630 -27.75 -7.35 27.87
CA THR A 630 -27.78 -8.02 26.55
C THR A 630 -26.92 -7.30 25.50
N ALA A 631 -26.84 -5.97 25.56
CA ALA A 631 -26.01 -5.16 24.66
C ALA A 631 -24.50 -5.33 24.95
N GLN A 632 -24.09 -5.29 26.22
CA GLN A 632 -22.68 -5.47 26.63
C GLN A 632 -22.14 -6.88 26.30
N HIS A 633 -22.99 -7.92 26.37
CA HIS A 633 -22.61 -9.30 26.06
C HIS A 633 -22.42 -9.58 24.57
N SER A 634 -22.93 -8.71 23.69
CA SER A 634 -22.76 -8.86 22.24
C SER A 634 -21.28 -8.78 21.83
N TRP A 635 -20.46 -8.04 22.57
CA TRP A 635 -19.03 -7.93 22.34
C TRP A 635 -18.25 -9.16 22.79
N LEU A 636 -18.60 -9.75 23.95
CA LEU A 636 -18.00 -11.02 24.39
C LEU A 636 -18.33 -12.16 23.41
N ARG A 637 -19.56 -12.17 22.87
CA ARG A 637 -19.96 -13.08 21.78
C ARG A 637 -19.19 -12.82 20.49
N GLY A 638 -19.03 -11.55 20.10
CA GLY A 638 -18.23 -11.17 18.94
C GLY A 638 -16.76 -11.56 19.08
N LEU A 639 -16.22 -11.47 20.29
CA LEU A 639 -14.82 -11.73 20.58
C LEU A 639 -14.51 -13.23 20.65
N THR A 640 -15.34 -14.01 21.34
CA THR A 640 -15.27 -15.49 21.29
C THR A 640 -15.38 -16.01 19.86
N LYS A 641 -16.32 -15.47 19.07
CA LYS A 641 -16.42 -15.78 17.64
C LYS A 641 -15.18 -15.36 16.84
N ALA A 642 -14.61 -14.19 17.10
CA ALA A 642 -13.39 -13.72 16.45
C ALA A 642 -12.17 -14.62 16.77
N TYR A 643 -12.11 -15.19 17.97
CA TYR A 643 -11.11 -16.21 18.34
C TYR A 643 -11.39 -17.61 17.77
N GLY A 644 -12.53 -17.82 17.09
CA GLY A 644 -12.93 -19.12 16.54
C GLY A 644 -13.58 -20.07 17.55
N TRP A 645 -14.30 -19.52 18.53
CA TRP A 645 -14.99 -20.27 19.60
C TRP A 645 -16.51 -20.08 19.55
N ASP A 646 -17.23 -21.15 19.88
CA ASP A 646 -18.70 -21.22 19.73
C ASP A 646 -19.44 -21.12 21.09
N GLN A 647 -18.76 -21.30 22.23
CA GLN A 647 -19.41 -21.25 23.54
C GLN A 647 -19.69 -19.82 24.02
N TYR A 648 -20.94 -19.58 24.37
CA TYR A 648 -21.39 -18.34 24.98
C TYR A 648 -21.39 -18.43 26.50
N LEU A 649 -20.88 -17.39 27.15
CA LEU A 649 -20.94 -17.29 28.60
C LEU A 649 -22.38 -16.95 29.05
N THR A 650 -22.99 -17.85 29.82
CA THR A 650 -24.30 -17.64 30.45
C THR A 650 -24.17 -17.58 31.96
N PHE A 651 -24.75 -16.57 32.59
CA PHE A 651 -24.76 -16.44 34.04
C PHE A 651 -25.84 -15.46 34.51
N ALA A 652 -26.15 -15.54 35.81
CA ALA A 652 -27.16 -14.73 36.47
C ALA A 652 -26.52 -13.68 37.40
N ALA A 653 -27.36 -12.81 37.97
CA ALA A 653 -26.96 -11.79 38.93
C ALA A 653 -26.08 -12.39 40.03
N PRO A 654 -24.80 -12.01 40.12
CA PRO A 654 -23.90 -12.68 41.05
C PRO A 654 -24.05 -12.06 42.45
N ALA A 655 -24.15 -12.92 43.46
CA ALA A 655 -24.22 -12.49 44.87
C ALA A 655 -22.87 -12.00 45.42
N ALA A 656 -21.77 -12.28 44.71
CA ALA A 656 -20.40 -11.85 45.01
C ALA A 656 -19.65 -11.61 43.70
N THR A 657 -18.50 -10.93 43.72
CA THR A 657 -17.67 -10.77 42.51
C THR A 657 -17.25 -12.12 41.95
N LEU A 658 -17.47 -12.35 40.66
CA LEU A 658 -17.08 -13.57 39.95
C LEU A 658 -16.16 -13.23 38.77
N THR A 659 -15.10 -14.00 38.57
CA THR A 659 -14.29 -13.98 37.35
C THR A 659 -14.55 -15.24 36.55
N TYR A 660 -14.99 -15.04 35.32
CA TYR A 660 -15.11 -16.07 34.30
C TYR A 660 -13.82 -16.14 33.50
N VAL A 661 -13.25 -17.34 33.40
CA VAL A 661 -11.98 -17.59 32.72
C VAL A 661 -12.24 -18.55 31.56
N PHE A 662 -11.92 -18.12 30.34
CA PHE A 662 -12.14 -18.92 29.16
C PHE A 662 -10.98 -19.86 28.87
N ASN A 663 -11.25 -21.13 28.63
CA ASN A 663 -10.24 -22.12 28.27
C ASN A 663 -10.25 -22.36 26.75
N ALA A 664 -9.23 -21.81 26.10
CA ALA A 664 -9.02 -21.94 24.65
C ALA A 664 -8.82 -23.37 24.15
N THR A 665 -8.35 -24.27 25.02
CA THR A 665 -8.03 -25.65 24.63
C THR A 665 -9.28 -26.47 24.36
N ASN A 666 -10.30 -26.30 25.20
CA ASN A 666 -11.52 -27.10 25.15
C ASN A 666 -12.78 -26.28 24.87
N ASP A 667 -12.64 -24.97 24.58
CA ASP A 667 -13.75 -24.06 24.31
C ASP A 667 -14.78 -24.09 25.44
N THR A 668 -14.35 -23.78 26.68
CA THR A 668 -15.25 -23.76 27.85
C THR A 668 -14.98 -22.59 28.78
N TRP A 669 -16.02 -22.17 29.52
CA TRP A 669 -15.90 -21.18 30.58
C TRP A 669 -15.80 -21.86 31.95
N SER A 670 -14.91 -21.34 32.79
CA SER A 670 -14.85 -21.68 34.21
C SER A 670 -15.13 -20.44 35.06
N THR A 671 -15.63 -20.64 36.28
CA THR A 671 -16.00 -19.55 37.19
C THR A 671 -15.19 -19.62 38.47
N GLN A 672 -14.70 -18.48 38.92
CA GLN A 672 -13.94 -18.32 40.15
C GLN A 672 -14.48 -17.13 40.96
N THR A 673 -14.46 -17.25 42.28
CA THR A 673 -14.87 -16.16 43.18
C THR A 673 -13.76 -15.13 43.31
N GLY A 674 -14.11 -13.85 43.25
CA GLY A 674 -13.19 -12.71 43.32
C GLY A 674 -12.50 -12.40 41.98
N ALA A 675 -11.58 -11.44 41.99
CA ALA A 675 -10.69 -11.15 40.85
C ALA A 675 -9.61 -12.24 40.78
N HIS A 676 -9.58 -13.02 39.69
CA HIS A 676 -8.66 -14.16 39.59
C HIS A 676 -7.73 -14.06 38.37
N GLY A 677 -6.43 -13.98 38.64
CA GLY A 677 -5.39 -13.65 37.67
C GLY A 677 -4.56 -14.83 37.13
N ALA A 678 -4.65 -16.01 37.74
CA ALA A 678 -3.77 -17.12 37.41
C ALA A 678 -4.23 -17.89 36.15
N GLY A 679 -3.26 -18.48 35.43
CA GLY A 679 -3.48 -19.29 34.21
C GLY A 679 -3.21 -18.54 32.90
N THR A 680 -3.11 -19.27 31.80
CA THR A 680 -2.73 -18.77 30.46
C THR A 680 -3.93 -18.32 29.61
N SER A 681 -5.10 -18.17 30.24
CA SER A 681 -6.32 -17.82 29.52
C SER A 681 -6.20 -16.44 28.86
N PRO A 682 -6.48 -16.35 27.55
CA PRO A 682 -6.44 -15.09 26.81
C PRO A 682 -7.71 -14.25 27.02
N LEU A 683 -8.77 -14.79 27.63
CA LEU A 683 -10.03 -14.09 27.77
C LEU A 683 -10.62 -14.29 29.17
N ARG A 684 -10.82 -13.17 29.87
CA ARG A 684 -11.42 -13.14 31.20
C ARG A 684 -12.52 -12.09 31.28
N PHE A 685 -13.50 -12.38 32.12
CA PHE A 685 -14.57 -11.44 32.41
C PHE A 685 -14.90 -11.44 33.89
N THR A 686 -14.70 -10.32 34.58
CA THR A 686 -15.09 -10.15 35.98
C THR A 686 -16.40 -9.37 36.08
N VAL A 687 -17.33 -9.89 36.87
CA VAL A 687 -18.61 -9.24 37.14
C VAL A 687 -18.78 -9.02 38.63
N HIS A 688 -18.97 -7.77 39.02
CA HIS A 688 -19.30 -7.38 40.38
C HIS A 688 -20.82 -7.32 40.61
N PRO A 689 -21.30 -7.46 41.86
CA PRO A 689 -22.72 -7.31 42.18
C PRO A 689 -23.27 -5.93 41.78
N GLN A 690 -24.58 -5.85 41.55
CA GLN A 690 -25.24 -4.61 41.12
C GLN A 690 -25.02 -3.47 42.12
N GLY A 691 -24.72 -2.27 41.61
CA GLY A 691 -24.55 -1.06 42.41
C GLY A 691 -23.23 -0.97 43.20
N THR A 692 -22.29 -1.89 42.96
CA THR A 692 -20.96 -1.84 43.59
C THR A 692 -19.97 -1.01 42.75
N ASP A 693 -18.99 -0.39 43.42
CA ASP A 693 -17.85 0.20 42.71
C ASP A 693 -16.99 -0.93 42.13
N PHE A 694 -17.09 -1.14 40.82
CA PHE A 694 -16.32 -2.16 40.10
C PHE A 694 -14.91 -1.69 39.74
N GLY A 695 -14.66 -0.37 39.71
CA GLY A 695 -13.40 0.17 39.21
C GLY A 695 -12.26 0.06 40.23
N THR A 696 -12.48 0.56 41.45
CA THR A 696 -11.43 0.59 42.48
C THR A 696 -10.96 -0.82 42.88
N PRO A 697 -11.85 -1.79 43.21
CA PRO A 697 -11.42 -3.13 43.60
C PRO A 697 -10.68 -3.89 42.49
N THR A 698 -10.96 -3.55 41.23
CA THR A 698 -10.30 -4.16 40.07
C THR A 698 -8.85 -3.69 39.96
N TYR A 699 -8.63 -2.38 40.03
CA TYR A 699 -7.28 -1.84 39.99
C TYR A 699 -6.48 -2.18 41.25
N GLU A 700 -7.13 -2.36 42.40
CA GLU A 700 -6.50 -2.81 43.66
C GLU A 700 -6.30 -4.33 43.73
N ALA A 701 -6.61 -5.09 42.68
CA ALA A 701 -6.31 -6.51 42.61
C ALA A 701 -4.90 -6.75 42.04
N VAL A 702 -3.97 -7.26 42.87
CA VAL A 702 -2.63 -7.67 42.41
C VAL A 702 -2.71 -8.66 41.25
N ALA A 703 -3.66 -9.59 41.32
CA ALA A 703 -3.91 -10.59 40.30
C ALA A 703 -4.26 -10.00 38.91
N PHE A 704 -4.89 -8.83 38.87
CA PHE A 704 -5.19 -8.12 37.62
C PHE A 704 -3.91 -7.63 36.95
N TRP A 705 -3.03 -6.98 37.72
CA TRP A 705 -1.77 -6.47 37.21
C TRP A 705 -0.74 -7.56 36.91
N ASP A 706 -0.66 -8.60 37.73
CA ASP A 706 0.22 -9.75 37.47
C ASP A 706 -0.14 -10.42 36.14
N TRP A 707 -1.43 -10.57 35.85
CA TRP A 707 -1.87 -11.03 34.53
C TRP A 707 -1.47 -10.06 33.43
N MET A 708 -1.75 -8.76 33.58
CA MET A 708 -1.49 -7.77 32.54
C MET A 708 0.00 -7.74 32.17
N PHE A 709 0.88 -7.73 33.16
CA PHE A 709 2.34 -7.72 32.97
C PHE A 709 2.93 -9.05 32.53
N ALA A 710 2.20 -10.16 32.64
CA ALA A 710 2.59 -11.45 32.08
C ALA A 710 2.35 -11.54 30.57
N GLN A 711 1.59 -10.61 29.96
CA GLN A 711 1.30 -10.64 28.54
C GLN A 711 2.43 -10.01 27.73
N GLN A 712 2.72 -10.61 26.57
CA GLN A 712 3.65 -10.05 25.60
C GLN A 712 3.10 -10.27 24.20
N ARG A 713 3.14 -9.23 23.37
CA ARG A 713 2.74 -9.31 21.97
C ARG A 713 3.72 -10.21 21.23
N GLN A 714 3.25 -11.35 20.71
CA GLN A 714 4.07 -12.24 19.89
C GLN A 714 4.01 -11.84 18.41
N ALA A 715 5.16 -11.75 17.75
CA ALA A 715 5.22 -11.59 16.30
C ALA A 715 4.83 -12.93 15.64
N GLY A 716 3.66 -12.98 15.01
CA GLY A 716 3.25 -14.12 14.18
C GLY A 716 2.64 -15.33 14.90
N PHE A 717 2.01 -15.15 16.06
CA PHE A 717 1.21 -16.23 16.64
C PHE A 717 -0.07 -16.43 15.82
N PHE A 718 -0.14 -17.53 15.08
CA PHE A 718 -1.35 -18.02 14.44
C PHE A 718 -2.07 -18.95 15.42
N HIS A 719 -3.32 -18.61 15.77
CA HIS A 719 -4.16 -19.50 16.56
C HIS A 719 -4.47 -20.77 15.73
N PRO A 720 -4.29 -21.99 16.28
CA PRO A 720 -4.32 -23.24 15.52
C PRO A 720 -5.69 -23.64 14.92
N ARG A 721 -6.74 -22.82 15.09
CA ARG A 721 -8.10 -23.06 14.55
C ARG A 721 -8.49 -22.11 13.40
N LEU A 722 -7.60 -21.24 12.92
CA LEU A 722 -7.87 -20.30 11.83
C LEU A 722 -7.20 -20.69 10.50
N ASN A 723 -6.97 -21.99 10.29
CA ASN A 723 -6.55 -22.56 9.00
C ASN A 723 -7.76 -22.97 8.15
#